data_AF-A0A418MCX1-F1
#
_entry.id   AF-A0A418MCX1-F1
#
_cell.length_a   1.000
_cell.length_b   1.000
_cell.length_c   1.000
_cell.angle_alpha   90.00
_cell.angle_beta   90.00
_cell.angle_gamma   90.00
#
_symmetry.space_group_name_H-M   'P 1'
#
loop_
_entity.id
_entity.type
_entity.pdbx_description
1 polymer ?
#
loop_
_entity_poly.entity_id
_entity_poly.type
_entity_poly.pdbx_seq_one_letter_code
_entity_poly.pdbx_strand_id
1 'polypeptide(L)'
;MSTSNKASYTCMHTWFRVFSPCIVDLPYGIMWTHRQRVGTQLASNRPNGAPHWFPRKGRWRVMWQKSTLRSLEDITKHDRTQLRALPGLHNALAVALPLIIGLVTNHTLSGLGIAIGALVAAFAAVKGTLRKRLRTMLWVSVWMGVATFIGALSGGISWLTITLMVLIGFAAGILNAVSVTAGQIGMLTTNIFIIISHAPQSSIHALDSALLVMAGGFLQIVLMGISDGLSQSNAETTAVKAVYATIANYAQSRTRNTDLLVAASLLDADTCLNDSWLHKGRWEKLRVLVDLAELIRMDIVTSTRIRKGLQNHGALTDAEERGINTALTTITNLFRAAAKLPQMRKLIPQEISIFEEMLTELGSILREMAVTLHSNPESATYICLHQLHSKLAQVVDILSSETLHQAYAVAYAPRRSSPPKLRRMFLLIRTNLTFRSSSFRHAVRLAVALGIAATLYRGLNLPLGYWLPLTTVIVLRPDFFSTFSRGIARMLGTVLGVLLATLLTMIPDTSHLLDITLIILLAWALYTVVNFNFALFSFFLTSEIVILLSFFEHSAPSVAITARVTDTIFGSLLGLVLYLVWPTWQRQNVSTVIADWIHAVQPYFRTVIESAPHSSAKLQSYRKRARLARTNAVSVVEQFMLEPVNPTLNATAVAGIVAALHRFSNTLLSLESRVGVEQQFRANSAVVRWTHQMDEALTVIENSVRGTNLRLPAADFNPPIVDQKIVDVAPSALFTLGLLRLEESLENMVRMLPISGPQQIDLQTVSRSPASRS
;
A
#
# COMPACT_ATOMS: atom_id res chain seq x y z
N MET A 1 65.69 28.79 -8.57
CA MET A 1 65.94 27.39 -8.18
C MET A 1 66.22 27.33 -6.69
N SER A 2 65.14 27.40 -5.91
CA SER A 2 64.99 27.04 -4.49
C SER A 2 63.59 27.50 -4.06
N THR A 3 63.03 26.87 -3.04
CA THR A 3 61.92 27.31 -2.17
C THR A 3 60.43 27.11 -2.57
N SER A 4 59.71 26.63 -1.55
CA SER A 4 58.28 26.76 -1.22
C SER A 4 57.27 25.95 -2.04
N ASN A 5 56.50 24.99 -1.48
CA ASN A 5 55.61 24.96 -0.31
C ASN A 5 54.26 25.66 -0.56
N LYS A 6 53.16 24.91 -0.31
CA LYS A 6 51.73 25.30 -0.22
C LYS A 6 51.00 25.70 -1.52
N ALA A 7 50.30 24.73 -2.14
CA ALA A 7 48.92 24.90 -2.65
C ALA A 7 48.44 23.65 -3.42
N SER A 8 48.01 22.59 -2.73
CA SER A 8 47.26 21.49 -3.39
C SER A 8 46.23 20.80 -2.46
N TYR A 9 45.78 21.48 -1.41
CA TYR A 9 44.66 21.05 -0.55
C TYR A 9 43.42 21.93 -0.70
N THR A 10 43.19 22.47 -1.90
CA THR A 10 42.07 23.42 -2.14
C THR A 10 41.31 23.17 -3.44
N CYS A 11 41.10 21.91 -3.83
CA CYS A 11 40.13 21.57 -4.89
C CYS A 11 39.21 20.40 -4.55
N MET A 12 39.44 19.70 -3.43
CA MET A 12 38.62 18.58 -2.97
C MET A 12 37.48 19.01 -2.02
N HIS A 13 37.42 20.30 -1.66
CA HIS A 13 36.45 20.84 -0.69
C HIS A 13 35.22 21.53 -1.29
N THR A 14 35.12 21.61 -2.63
CA THR A 14 34.02 22.32 -3.32
C THR A 14 32.93 21.38 -3.89
N TRP A 15 33.22 20.09 -4.06
CA TRP A 15 32.23 19.09 -4.53
C TRP A 15 31.41 18.45 -3.40
N PHE A 16 31.89 18.49 -2.15
CA PHE A 16 31.21 17.89 -0.99
C PHE A 16 30.17 18.79 -0.31
N ARG A 17 29.89 19.99 -0.85
CA ARG A 17 28.86 20.92 -0.33
C ARG A 17 27.54 20.94 -1.12
N VAL A 18 27.41 20.14 -2.19
CA VAL A 18 26.13 19.96 -2.91
C VAL A 18 25.32 18.76 -2.35
N PHE A 19 25.95 17.90 -1.55
CA PHE A 19 25.32 16.72 -0.95
C PHE A 19 25.69 16.56 0.54
N SER A 20 25.07 17.34 1.43
CA SER A 20 24.71 16.86 2.77
C SER A 20 23.67 17.78 3.44
N PRO A 21 22.70 17.23 4.21
CA PRO A 21 21.52 17.95 4.67
C PRO A 21 21.80 18.68 5.99
N CYS A 22 21.60 19.99 6.03
CA CYS A 22 21.45 20.71 7.30
C CYS A 22 20.04 20.46 7.85
N ILE A 23 20.00 19.54 8.80
CA ILE A 23 19.00 19.47 9.88
C ILE A 23 19.16 20.74 10.73
N VAL A 24 18.15 21.61 10.72
CA VAL A 24 17.80 22.49 11.85
C VAL A 24 16.28 22.62 11.86
N ASP A 25 15.70 22.43 13.05
CA ASP A 25 14.29 22.44 13.40
C ASP A 25 13.46 23.56 12.75
N LEU A 26 12.33 23.17 12.14
CA LEU A 26 11.13 24.00 12.07
C LEU A 26 9.89 23.09 12.21
N PRO A 27 9.01 23.36 13.20
CA PRO A 27 7.70 22.72 13.32
C PRO A 27 6.73 23.34 12.30
N TYR A 28 5.43 23.04 12.42
CA TYR A 28 4.30 23.52 11.58
C TYR A 28 4.03 22.61 10.36
N GLY A 29 3.01 21.75 10.37
CA GLY A 29 1.65 22.01 10.83
C GLY A 29 0.88 22.61 9.67
N ILE A 30 0.14 21.77 8.92
CA ILE A 30 -0.78 22.22 7.87
C ILE A 30 -1.96 22.90 8.58
N MET A 31 -1.79 24.18 8.85
CA MET A 31 -2.81 25.07 9.39
C MET A 31 -3.68 25.52 8.21
N TRP A 32 -4.92 25.04 8.17
CA TRP A 32 -5.95 25.63 7.31
C TRP A 32 -6.37 26.97 7.90
N THR A 33 -5.87 28.08 7.33
CA THR A 33 -6.45 29.40 7.59
C THR A 33 -7.35 29.80 6.42
N HIS A 34 -8.64 29.87 6.74
CA HIS A 34 -9.69 30.41 5.89
C HIS A 34 -9.35 31.86 5.50
N ARG A 35 -9.23 32.15 4.20
CA ARG A 35 -9.41 33.51 3.68
C ARG A 35 -10.35 33.45 2.49
N GLN A 36 -11.63 33.73 2.76
CA GLN A 36 -12.60 34.05 1.72
C GLN A 36 -12.10 35.28 0.95
N ARG A 37 -11.95 35.16 -0.37
CA ARG A 37 -12.05 36.31 -1.28
C ARG A 37 -13.35 36.21 -2.03
N VAL A 38 -14.20 37.19 -1.74
CA VAL A 38 -15.46 37.51 -2.41
C VAL A 38 -15.18 37.95 -3.85
N GLY A 39 -15.95 37.39 -4.79
CA GLY A 39 -16.51 38.04 -5.98
C GLY A 39 -15.58 38.69 -7.03
N THR A 40 -15.63 38.16 -8.25
CA THR A 40 -15.98 38.96 -9.44
C THR A 40 -16.58 38.02 -10.50
N GLN A 41 -17.85 38.23 -10.80
CA GLN A 41 -18.60 37.55 -11.84
C GLN A 41 -18.08 37.99 -13.21
N LEU A 42 -17.65 37.04 -14.05
CA LEU A 42 -17.55 37.22 -15.49
C LEU A 42 -18.51 36.25 -16.15
N ALA A 43 -19.69 36.76 -16.48
CA ALA A 43 -20.64 36.11 -17.37
C ALA A 43 -19.99 35.94 -18.75
N SER A 44 -19.84 34.69 -19.21
CA SER A 44 -19.56 34.40 -20.62
C SER A 44 -20.45 33.27 -21.09
N ASN A 45 -21.31 33.63 -22.04
CA ASN A 45 -22.30 32.81 -22.73
C ASN A 45 -21.69 31.49 -23.26
N ARG A 46 -22.43 30.38 -23.10
CA ARG A 46 -22.18 29.15 -23.84
C ARG A 46 -22.88 29.24 -25.21
N PRO A 47 -22.31 28.71 -26.30
CA PRO A 47 -23.09 28.30 -27.45
C PRO A 47 -23.91 27.07 -27.07
N ASN A 48 -25.21 27.09 -27.33
CA ASN A 48 -26.08 25.93 -27.16
C ASN A 48 -25.61 24.77 -28.04
N GLY A 49 -25.37 23.58 -27.47
CA GLY A 49 -25.11 22.33 -28.23
C GLY A 49 -23.79 21.60 -27.97
N ALA A 50 -22.86 22.14 -27.18
CA ALA A 50 -21.61 21.42 -26.88
C ALA A 50 -21.82 20.29 -25.84
N PRO A 51 -21.34 19.05 -26.07
CA PRO A 51 -21.48 17.97 -25.12
C PRO A 51 -20.78 18.26 -23.79
N HIS A 52 -21.44 17.88 -22.69
CA HIS A 52 -21.16 18.23 -21.30
C HIS A 52 -19.81 17.75 -20.73
N TRP A 53 -19.00 17.03 -21.53
CA TRP A 53 -17.69 16.52 -21.14
C TRP A 53 -16.50 17.34 -21.67
N PHE A 54 -16.72 18.36 -22.50
CA PHE A 54 -15.65 19.27 -22.95
C PHE A 54 -15.39 20.40 -21.93
N PRO A 55 -14.16 20.56 -21.39
CA PRO A 55 -13.84 21.64 -20.44
C PRO A 55 -13.74 23.00 -21.13
N ARG A 56 -14.18 24.07 -20.43
CA ARG A 56 -14.04 25.48 -20.87
C ARG A 56 -12.58 25.82 -21.23
N LYS A 57 -12.39 26.53 -22.36
CA LYS A 57 -11.09 27.08 -22.81
C LYS A 57 -10.43 27.87 -21.66
N GLY A 58 -9.14 27.62 -21.40
CA GLY A 58 -8.33 28.35 -20.41
C GLY A 58 -8.06 27.62 -19.09
N ARG A 59 -8.98 26.76 -18.59
CA ARG A 59 -8.76 25.98 -17.34
C ARG A 59 -7.80 24.79 -17.49
N TRP A 60 -7.52 24.37 -18.72
CA TRP A 60 -6.62 23.26 -19.03
C TRP A 60 -5.20 23.46 -18.52
N ARG A 61 -4.60 24.65 -18.70
CA ARG A 61 -3.19 24.91 -18.37
C ARG A 61 -2.90 24.87 -16.87
N VAL A 62 -3.72 25.54 -16.06
CA VAL A 62 -3.49 25.68 -14.60
C VAL A 62 -3.74 24.35 -13.86
N MET A 63 -4.69 23.55 -14.36
CA MET A 63 -5.07 22.27 -13.77
C MET A 63 -4.03 21.17 -14.06
N TRP A 64 -3.51 21.14 -15.30
CA TRP A 64 -2.36 20.30 -15.64
C TRP A 64 -1.15 20.71 -14.82
N GLN A 65 -0.78 21.99 -14.75
CA GLN A 65 0.39 22.46 -14.00
C GLN A 65 0.41 22.00 -12.54
N LYS A 66 -0.68 22.15 -11.77
CA LYS A 66 -0.67 21.78 -10.34
C LYS A 66 -0.66 20.26 -10.09
N SER A 67 -1.29 19.46 -10.95
CA SER A 67 -1.33 18.00 -10.81
C SER A 67 -0.04 17.35 -11.33
N THR A 68 0.51 17.83 -12.45
CA THR A 68 1.78 17.32 -13.00
C THR A 68 2.98 17.69 -12.14
N LEU A 69 3.03 18.88 -11.53
CA LEU A 69 4.12 19.26 -10.63
C LEU A 69 4.17 18.36 -9.38
N ARG A 70 3.02 18.00 -8.79
CA ARG A 70 2.96 17.00 -7.71
C ARG A 70 3.36 15.60 -8.17
N SER A 71 3.15 15.28 -9.44
CA SER A 71 3.57 14.00 -10.04
C SER A 71 5.09 13.87 -10.11
N LEU A 72 5.78 14.98 -10.37
CA LEU A 72 7.23 15.03 -10.37
C LEU A 72 7.80 14.97 -8.94
N GLU A 73 7.07 15.51 -7.96
CA GLU A 73 7.47 15.41 -6.55
C GLU A 73 7.54 13.96 -6.07
N ASP A 74 6.64 13.08 -6.54
CA ASP A 74 6.69 11.64 -6.24
C ASP A 74 7.89 10.92 -6.89
N ILE A 75 8.45 11.44 -7.99
CA ILE A 75 9.74 10.94 -8.54
C ILE A 75 10.90 11.26 -7.60
N THR A 76 10.75 12.30 -6.78
CA THR A 76 11.78 12.77 -5.83
C THR A 76 11.55 12.34 -4.38
N LYS A 77 10.42 11.69 -4.06
CA LYS A 77 10.17 11.16 -2.71
C LYS A 77 10.93 9.86 -2.53
N HIS A 78 11.67 9.78 -1.43
CA HIS A 78 12.57 8.67 -1.14
C HIS A 78 12.28 8.11 0.24
N ASP A 79 11.80 6.88 0.29
CA ASP A 79 11.70 6.13 1.53
C ASP A 79 12.95 5.25 1.69
N ARG A 80 13.91 5.73 2.47
CA ARG A 80 15.19 5.03 2.70
C ARG A 80 15.01 3.63 3.29
N THR A 81 13.87 3.33 3.92
CA THR A 81 13.58 1.99 4.47
C THR A 81 13.38 0.93 3.39
N GLN A 82 13.22 1.35 2.13
CA GLN A 82 13.00 0.45 0.99
C GLN A 82 14.30 0.02 0.28
N LEU A 83 15.46 0.59 0.67
CA LEU A 83 16.76 0.19 0.16
C LEU A 83 17.14 -1.20 0.71
N ARG A 84 17.57 -2.09 -0.19
CA ARG A 84 17.88 -3.49 0.16
C ARG A 84 19.21 -3.94 -0.42
N ALA A 85 20.30 -3.39 0.11
CA ALA A 85 21.65 -3.65 -0.36
C ALA A 85 22.06 -5.14 -0.26
N LEU A 86 21.77 -5.79 0.87
CA LEU A 86 22.18 -7.19 1.07
C LEU A 86 21.38 -8.17 0.19
N PRO A 87 20.03 -8.10 0.12
CA PRO A 87 19.30 -8.87 -0.89
C PRO A 87 19.69 -8.54 -2.33
N GLY A 88 20.07 -7.28 -2.59
CA GLY A 88 20.58 -6.87 -3.90
C GLY A 88 21.87 -7.59 -4.30
N LEU A 89 22.76 -7.86 -3.34
CA LEU A 89 24.02 -8.55 -3.59
C LEU A 89 23.79 -10.01 -3.98
N HIS A 90 22.90 -10.70 -3.28
CA HIS A 90 22.54 -12.08 -3.63
C HIS A 90 21.94 -12.19 -5.02
N ASN A 91 21.08 -11.24 -5.41
CA ASN A 91 20.49 -11.22 -6.75
C ASN A 91 21.54 -10.89 -7.83
N ALA A 92 22.52 -10.04 -7.54
CA ALA A 92 23.63 -9.77 -8.46
C ALA A 92 24.49 -11.02 -8.70
N LEU A 93 24.80 -11.75 -7.63
CA LEU A 93 25.56 -13.00 -7.71
C LEU A 93 24.83 -14.06 -8.55
N ALA A 94 23.49 -14.14 -8.45
CA ALA A 94 22.70 -15.08 -9.23
C ALA A 94 22.74 -14.81 -10.75
N VAL A 95 22.92 -13.54 -11.15
CA VAL A 95 23.09 -13.15 -12.55
C VAL A 95 24.53 -13.34 -13.00
N ALA A 96 25.51 -13.01 -12.16
CA ALA A 96 26.91 -13.06 -12.51
C ALA A 96 27.50 -14.48 -12.57
N LEU A 97 27.10 -15.38 -11.68
CA LEU A 97 27.64 -16.74 -11.62
C LEU A 97 27.48 -17.50 -12.95
N PRO A 98 26.29 -17.54 -13.58
CA PRO A 98 26.13 -18.18 -14.88
C PRO A 98 26.96 -17.56 -16.01
N LEU A 99 27.13 -16.23 -15.99
CA LEU A 99 27.94 -15.52 -16.99
C LEU A 99 29.42 -15.89 -16.87
N ILE A 100 29.94 -15.89 -15.64
CA ILE A 100 31.34 -16.27 -15.35
C ILE A 100 31.58 -17.74 -15.72
N ILE A 101 30.68 -18.64 -15.30
CA ILE A 101 30.79 -20.07 -15.62
C ILE A 101 30.70 -20.28 -17.14
N GLY A 102 29.76 -19.60 -17.81
CA GLY A 102 29.62 -19.65 -19.27
C GLY A 102 30.88 -19.17 -20.00
N LEU A 103 31.52 -18.11 -19.51
CA LEU A 103 32.78 -17.60 -20.07
C LEU A 103 33.93 -18.60 -19.88
N VAL A 104 34.12 -19.11 -18.66
CA VAL A 104 35.22 -20.04 -18.34
C VAL A 104 35.06 -21.38 -19.07
N THR A 105 33.82 -21.83 -19.28
CA THR A 105 33.53 -23.09 -19.98
C THR A 105 33.35 -22.93 -21.49
N ASN A 106 33.48 -21.72 -22.03
CA ASN A 106 33.23 -21.39 -23.43
C ASN A 106 31.78 -21.66 -23.91
N HIS A 107 30.81 -21.64 -22.99
CA HIS A 107 29.36 -21.77 -23.24
C HIS A 107 28.64 -20.46 -22.90
N THR A 108 29.06 -19.37 -23.55
CA THR A 108 28.64 -17.99 -23.25
C THR A 108 27.13 -17.77 -23.46
N LEU A 109 26.54 -18.29 -24.54
CA LEU A 109 25.11 -18.20 -24.83
C LEU A 109 24.26 -18.94 -23.77
N SER A 110 24.72 -20.10 -23.30
CA SER A 110 24.04 -20.85 -22.25
C SER A 110 24.08 -20.10 -20.92
N GLY A 111 25.24 -19.51 -20.58
CA GLY A 111 25.40 -18.64 -19.42
C GLY A 111 24.45 -17.43 -19.46
N LEU A 112 24.29 -16.80 -20.62
CA LEU A 112 23.35 -15.68 -20.82
C LEU A 112 21.89 -16.10 -20.59
N GLY A 113 21.47 -17.25 -21.14
CA GLY A 113 20.11 -17.76 -20.96
C GLY A 113 19.75 -17.97 -19.49
N ILE A 114 20.68 -18.56 -18.72
CA ILE A 114 20.52 -18.76 -17.27
C ILE A 114 20.53 -17.40 -16.54
N ALA A 115 21.41 -16.47 -16.91
CA ALA A 115 21.48 -15.14 -16.29
C ALA A 115 20.19 -14.32 -16.51
N ILE A 116 19.59 -14.36 -17.71
CA ILE A 116 18.29 -13.73 -18.00
C ILE A 116 17.20 -14.35 -17.12
N GLY A 117 17.19 -15.68 -17.00
CA GLY A 117 16.28 -16.39 -16.10
C GLY A 117 16.37 -15.95 -14.65
N ALA A 118 17.60 -15.88 -14.13
CA ALA A 118 17.88 -15.40 -12.78
C ALA A 118 17.46 -13.94 -12.58
N LEU A 119 17.78 -13.06 -13.55
CA LEU A 119 17.47 -11.64 -13.50
C LEU A 119 15.95 -11.41 -13.38
N VAL A 120 15.17 -12.06 -14.23
CA VAL A 120 13.71 -11.87 -14.22
C VAL A 120 13.06 -12.52 -12.99
N ALA A 121 13.52 -13.70 -12.57
CA ALA A 121 13.02 -14.39 -11.38
C ALA A 121 13.32 -13.63 -10.08
N ALA A 122 14.43 -12.88 -10.01
CA ALA A 122 14.77 -12.06 -8.85
C ALA A 122 13.71 -10.99 -8.55
N PHE A 123 13.02 -10.46 -9.57
CA PHE A 123 11.90 -9.53 -9.36
C PHE A 123 10.69 -10.18 -8.67
N ALA A 124 10.54 -11.51 -8.77
CA ALA A 124 9.48 -12.23 -8.06
C ALA A 124 9.79 -12.43 -6.56
N ALA A 125 11.05 -12.27 -6.14
CA ALA A 125 11.52 -12.51 -4.77
C ALA A 125 11.31 -11.33 -3.81
N VAL A 126 10.65 -10.25 -4.26
CA VAL A 126 10.85 -8.92 -3.67
C VAL A 126 10.16 -8.71 -2.31
N LYS A 127 8.96 -9.21 -2.03
CA LYS A 127 8.30 -9.03 -0.71
C LYS A 127 7.42 -10.22 -0.31
N GLY A 128 7.46 -10.61 0.96
CA GLY A 128 6.55 -11.59 1.57
C GLY A 128 7.26 -12.68 2.36
N THR A 129 6.48 -13.64 2.89
CA THR A 129 7.02 -14.82 3.60
C THR A 129 7.87 -15.69 2.68
N LEU A 130 8.72 -16.53 3.26
CA LEU A 130 9.50 -17.54 2.52
C LEU A 130 8.59 -18.37 1.61
N ARG A 131 7.46 -18.87 2.14
CA ARG A 131 6.45 -19.62 1.38
C ARG A 131 5.92 -18.84 0.17
N LYS A 132 5.55 -17.57 0.37
CA LYS A 132 4.99 -16.73 -0.69
C LYS A 132 6.02 -16.49 -1.79
N ARG A 133 7.25 -16.15 -1.42
CA ARG A 133 8.36 -15.91 -2.34
C ARG A 133 8.68 -17.17 -3.14
N LEU A 134 8.87 -18.32 -2.48
CA LEU A 134 9.11 -19.60 -3.14
C LEU A 134 8.00 -19.98 -4.12
N ARG A 135 6.73 -19.91 -3.70
CA ARG A 135 5.59 -20.22 -4.58
C ARG A 135 5.57 -19.27 -5.79
N THR A 136 5.79 -17.98 -5.57
CA THR A 136 5.75 -16.98 -6.64
C THR A 136 6.91 -17.20 -7.61
N MET A 137 8.13 -17.38 -7.11
CA MET A 137 9.31 -17.63 -7.93
C MET A 137 9.20 -18.94 -8.71
N LEU A 138 8.68 -20.02 -8.10
CA LEU A 138 8.45 -21.29 -8.81
C LEU A 138 7.48 -21.10 -9.97
N TRP A 139 6.35 -20.42 -9.75
CA TRP A 139 5.40 -20.13 -10.83
C TRP A 139 6.01 -19.23 -11.90
N VAL A 140 6.80 -18.22 -11.52
CA VAL A 140 7.50 -17.36 -12.48
C VAL A 140 8.48 -18.17 -13.32
N SER A 141 9.34 -19.00 -12.72
CA SER A 141 10.32 -19.82 -13.44
C SER A 141 9.65 -20.77 -14.43
N VAL A 142 8.57 -21.46 -14.03
CA VAL A 142 7.83 -22.37 -14.90
C VAL A 142 7.16 -21.61 -16.05
N TRP A 143 6.40 -20.55 -15.75
CA TRP A 143 5.69 -19.80 -16.79
C TRP A 143 6.64 -19.03 -17.70
N MET A 144 7.79 -18.60 -17.20
CA MET A 144 8.85 -18.03 -18.04
C MET A 144 9.41 -19.07 -19.00
N GLY A 145 9.73 -20.29 -18.54
CA GLY A 145 10.17 -21.38 -19.42
C GLY A 145 9.16 -21.66 -20.53
N VAL A 146 7.87 -21.76 -20.19
CA VAL A 146 6.78 -21.92 -21.16
C VAL A 146 6.70 -20.74 -22.14
N ALA A 147 6.78 -19.50 -21.64
CA ALA A 147 6.76 -18.31 -22.49
C ALA A 147 7.98 -18.19 -23.40
N THR A 148 9.16 -18.59 -22.93
CA THR A 148 10.38 -18.68 -23.74
C THR A 148 10.20 -19.68 -24.88
N PHE A 149 9.70 -20.89 -24.59
CA PHE A 149 9.46 -21.92 -25.60
C PHE A 149 8.45 -21.45 -26.66
N ILE A 150 7.30 -20.93 -26.23
CA ILE A 150 6.25 -20.44 -27.15
C ILE A 150 6.74 -19.21 -27.93
N GLY A 151 7.46 -18.30 -27.29
CA GLY A 151 8.03 -17.12 -27.92
C GLY A 151 9.02 -17.48 -29.02
N ALA A 152 9.95 -18.40 -28.73
CA ALA A 152 10.98 -18.84 -29.67
C ALA A 152 10.37 -19.53 -30.92
N LEU A 153 9.30 -20.32 -30.74
CA LEU A 153 8.59 -20.99 -31.84
C LEU A 153 7.72 -20.03 -32.66
N SER A 154 7.01 -19.13 -31.99
CA SER A 154 6.06 -18.22 -32.66
C SER A 154 6.74 -17.03 -33.35
N GLY A 155 7.97 -16.69 -32.94
CA GLY A 155 8.69 -15.49 -33.37
C GLY A 155 8.84 -15.33 -34.89
N GLY A 156 8.88 -16.43 -35.64
CA GLY A 156 9.00 -16.42 -37.09
C GLY A 156 7.70 -16.07 -37.82
N ILE A 157 6.56 -16.11 -37.12
CA ILE A 157 5.23 -15.89 -37.68
C ILE A 157 4.63 -14.63 -37.02
N SER A 158 4.64 -13.52 -37.76
CA SER A 158 4.26 -12.21 -37.21
C SER A 158 2.82 -12.14 -36.69
N TRP A 159 1.83 -12.65 -37.43
CA TRP A 159 0.44 -12.63 -36.98
C TRP A 159 0.26 -13.44 -35.69
N LEU A 160 0.87 -14.62 -35.61
CA LEU A 160 0.80 -15.50 -34.45
C LEU A 160 1.44 -14.85 -33.22
N THR A 161 2.63 -14.25 -33.38
CA THR A 161 3.28 -13.53 -32.28
C THR A 161 2.41 -12.38 -31.78
N ILE A 162 1.85 -11.56 -32.69
CA ILE A 162 0.97 -10.44 -32.31
C ILE A 162 -0.25 -10.96 -31.53
N THR A 163 -0.93 -12.00 -32.03
CA THR A 163 -2.09 -12.59 -31.35
C THR A 163 -1.73 -13.13 -29.98
N LEU A 164 -0.62 -13.87 -29.85
CA LEU A 164 -0.16 -14.39 -28.56
C LEU A 164 0.19 -13.26 -27.59
N MET A 165 0.81 -12.18 -28.07
CA MET A 165 1.15 -11.04 -27.22
C MET A 165 -0.10 -10.31 -26.69
N VAL A 166 -1.14 -10.18 -27.50
CA VAL A 166 -2.45 -9.66 -27.08
C VAL A 166 -3.09 -10.57 -26.03
N LEU A 167 -3.10 -11.89 -26.26
CA LEU A 167 -3.70 -12.86 -25.34
C LEU A 167 -2.95 -12.94 -24.00
N ILE A 168 -1.62 -13.04 -24.03
CA ILE A 168 -0.76 -13.06 -22.84
C ILE A 168 -0.87 -11.73 -22.09
N GLY A 169 -0.89 -10.60 -22.82
CA GLY A 169 -1.11 -9.28 -22.25
C GLY A 169 -2.45 -9.13 -21.54
N PHE A 170 -3.53 -9.61 -22.15
CA PHE A 170 -4.86 -9.65 -21.52
C PHE A 170 -4.85 -10.51 -20.26
N ALA A 171 -4.27 -11.73 -20.34
CA ALA A 171 -4.15 -12.64 -19.21
C ALA A 171 -3.35 -12.01 -18.06
N ALA A 172 -2.22 -11.36 -18.35
CA ALA A 172 -1.43 -10.63 -17.37
C ALA A 172 -2.21 -9.50 -16.70
N GLY A 173 -2.96 -8.74 -17.49
CA GLY A 173 -3.80 -7.65 -16.99
C GLY A 173 -4.91 -8.12 -16.06
N ILE A 174 -5.63 -9.20 -16.41
CA ILE A 174 -6.76 -9.71 -15.61
C ILE A 174 -6.29 -10.41 -14.33
N LEU A 175 -5.08 -10.98 -14.31
CA LEU A 175 -4.51 -11.60 -13.10
C LEU A 175 -4.37 -10.61 -11.93
N ASN A 176 -4.31 -9.30 -12.19
CA ASN A 176 -4.40 -8.27 -11.14
C ASN A 176 -5.70 -8.34 -10.33
N ALA A 177 -6.79 -8.86 -10.91
CA ALA A 177 -8.05 -9.07 -10.21
C ALA A 177 -7.96 -10.17 -9.13
N VAL A 178 -7.01 -11.10 -9.28
CA VAL A 178 -6.80 -12.20 -8.32
C VAL A 178 -5.89 -11.74 -7.19
N SER A 179 -4.74 -11.15 -7.54
CA SER A 179 -3.80 -10.57 -6.57
C SER A 179 -2.72 -9.75 -7.29
N VAL A 180 -2.08 -8.83 -6.57
CA VAL A 180 -0.91 -8.08 -7.06
C VAL A 180 0.22 -9.04 -7.48
N THR A 181 0.44 -10.12 -6.73
CA THR A 181 1.45 -11.15 -7.08
C THR A 181 1.12 -11.88 -8.37
N ALA A 182 -0.15 -12.23 -8.61
CA ALA A 182 -0.55 -12.89 -9.84
C ALA A 182 -0.37 -11.98 -11.05
N GLY A 183 -0.73 -10.69 -10.92
CA GLY A 183 -0.47 -9.70 -11.96
C GLY A 183 1.02 -9.51 -12.24
N GLN A 184 1.87 -9.55 -11.21
CA GLN A 184 3.32 -9.49 -11.38
C GLN A 184 3.88 -10.70 -12.14
N ILE A 185 3.40 -11.92 -11.84
CA ILE A 185 3.77 -13.14 -12.59
C ILE A 185 3.43 -12.93 -14.06
N GLY A 186 2.19 -12.53 -14.37
CA GLY A 186 1.75 -12.30 -15.75
C GLY A 186 2.60 -11.24 -16.47
N MET A 187 2.95 -10.14 -15.79
CA MET A 187 3.82 -9.09 -16.34
C MET A 187 5.22 -9.62 -16.69
N LEU A 188 5.87 -10.36 -15.78
CA LEU A 188 7.20 -10.93 -16.02
C LEU A 188 7.19 -11.98 -17.15
N THR A 189 6.15 -12.82 -17.20
CA THR A 189 5.92 -13.78 -18.29
C THR A 189 5.72 -13.08 -19.64
N THR A 190 5.00 -11.96 -19.65
CA THR A 190 4.82 -11.15 -20.87
C THR A 190 6.15 -10.55 -21.34
N ASN A 191 6.97 -10.05 -20.41
CA ASN A 191 8.27 -9.45 -20.74
C ASN A 191 9.21 -10.46 -21.41
N ILE A 192 9.33 -11.68 -20.85
CA ILE A 192 10.23 -12.70 -21.44
C ILE A 192 9.71 -13.17 -22.81
N PHE A 193 8.39 -13.31 -22.97
CA PHE A 193 7.79 -13.65 -24.26
C PHE A 193 8.15 -12.62 -25.33
N ILE A 194 8.01 -11.32 -25.03
CA ILE A 194 8.35 -10.23 -25.96
C ILE A 194 9.81 -10.32 -26.41
N ILE A 195 10.73 -10.49 -25.45
CA ILE A 195 12.18 -10.55 -25.71
C ILE A 195 12.52 -11.74 -26.62
N ILE A 196 12.08 -12.95 -26.25
CA ILE A 196 12.45 -14.18 -26.97
C ILE A 196 11.77 -14.26 -28.34
N SER A 197 10.55 -13.73 -28.48
CA SER A 197 9.84 -13.74 -29.77
C SER A 197 10.52 -12.95 -30.88
N HIS A 198 11.50 -12.09 -30.55
CA HIS A 198 12.28 -11.36 -31.56
C HIS A 198 13.24 -12.27 -32.33
N ALA A 199 13.80 -13.29 -31.66
CA ALA A 199 14.82 -14.17 -32.21
C ALA A 199 14.23 -15.59 -32.37
N PRO A 200 13.58 -15.90 -33.50
CA PRO A 200 12.98 -17.22 -33.71
C PRO A 200 14.05 -18.31 -33.74
N GLN A 201 13.71 -19.46 -33.16
CA GLN A 201 14.63 -20.60 -33.02
C GLN A 201 13.95 -21.89 -33.50
N SER A 202 14.76 -22.91 -33.82
CA SER A 202 14.25 -24.26 -34.06
C SER A 202 13.66 -24.85 -32.79
N SER A 203 12.83 -25.89 -32.91
CA SER A 203 12.14 -26.49 -31.77
C SER A 203 13.07 -27.01 -30.67
N ILE A 204 14.24 -27.53 -31.05
CA ILE A 204 15.23 -28.05 -30.09
C ILE A 204 15.92 -26.91 -29.35
N HIS A 205 16.37 -25.86 -30.06
CA HIS A 205 17.01 -24.71 -29.43
C HIS A 205 16.02 -23.86 -28.61
N ALA A 206 14.76 -23.84 -29.02
CA ALA A 206 13.67 -23.25 -28.23
C ALA A 206 13.49 -23.97 -26.89
N LEU A 207 13.57 -25.31 -26.90
CA LEU A 207 13.51 -26.11 -25.68
C LEU A 207 14.74 -25.88 -24.79
N ASP A 208 15.94 -25.87 -25.38
CA ASP A 208 17.19 -25.59 -24.66
C ASP A 208 17.13 -24.22 -23.98
N SER A 209 16.75 -23.17 -24.72
CA SER A 209 16.59 -21.82 -24.18
C SER A 209 15.56 -21.76 -23.05
N ALA A 210 14.43 -22.47 -23.19
CA ALA A 210 13.42 -22.55 -22.15
C ALA A 210 13.93 -23.20 -20.87
N LEU A 211 14.69 -24.30 -21.00
CA LEU A 211 15.30 -25.00 -19.88
C LEU A 211 16.39 -24.16 -19.20
N LEU A 212 17.23 -23.46 -19.97
CA LEU A 212 18.26 -22.56 -19.43
C LEU A 212 17.65 -21.39 -18.64
N VAL A 213 16.63 -20.73 -19.20
CA VAL A 213 15.91 -19.65 -18.51
C VAL A 213 15.25 -20.16 -17.23
N MET A 214 14.64 -21.36 -17.27
CA MET A 214 14.03 -21.98 -16.11
C MET A 214 15.08 -22.37 -15.04
N ALA A 215 16.25 -22.86 -15.46
CA ALA A 215 17.38 -23.17 -14.58
C ALA A 215 17.89 -21.92 -13.86
N GLY A 216 17.96 -20.77 -14.54
CA GLY A 216 18.27 -19.47 -13.92
C GLY A 216 17.29 -19.09 -12.81
N GLY A 217 15.99 -19.30 -13.07
CA GLY A 217 14.95 -19.10 -12.06
C GLY A 217 15.08 -20.04 -10.85
N PHE A 218 15.49 -21.30 -11.06
CA PHE A 218 15.75 -22.24 -9.96
C PHE A 218 17.04 -21.91 -9.19
N LEU A 219 18.10 -21.48 -9.86
CA LEU A 219 19.32 -21.00 -9.21
C LEU A 219 19.00 -19.84 -8.27
N GLN A 220 18.18 -18.89 -8.73
CA GLN A 220 17.71 -17.77 -7.93
C GLN A 220 16.91 -18.22 -6.70
N ILE A 221 16.10 -19.28 -6.81
CA ILE A 221 15.37 -19.88 -5.68
C ILE A 221 16.33 -20.48 -4.65
N VAL A 222 17.36 -21.20 -5.10
CA VAL A 222 18.36 -21.81 -4.22
C VAL A 222 19.14 -20.74 -3.45
N LEU A 223 19.65 -19.72 -4.15
CA LEU A 223 20.41 -18.64 -3.53
C LEU A 223 19.55 -17.81 -2.54
N MET A 224 18.29 -17.56 -2.90
CA MET A 224 17.32 -16.95 -1.98
C MET A 224 17.11 -17.82 -0.73
N GLY A 225 16.95 -19.13 -0.89
CA GLY A 225 16.80 -20.08 0.23
C GLY A 225 18.00 -20.09 1.18
N ILE A 226 19.22 -20.03 0.64
CA ILE A 226 20.46 -19.93 1.43
C ILE A 226 20.50 -18.60 2.18
N SER A 227 20.24 -17.48 1.49
CA SER A 227 20.18 -16.14 2.10
C SER A 227 19.17 -16.07 3.24
N ASP A 228 17.97 -16.60 3.04
CA ASP A 228 16.92 -16.60 4.06
C ASP A 228 17.27 -17.52 5.23
N GLY A 229 17.91 -18.67 4.98
CA GLY A 229 18.38 -19.58 6.02
C GLY A 229 19.47 -18.98 6.90
N LEU A 230 20.33 -18.12 6.33
CA LEU A 230 21.34 -17.35 7.04
C LEU A 230 20.75 -16.12 7.76
N SER A 231 19.60 -15.63 7.32
CA SER A 231 18.97 -14.46 7.92
C SER A 231 18.43 -14.77 9.33
N GLN A 232 18.73 -13.91 10.29
CA GLN A 232 18.29 -14.10 11.68
C GLN A 232 16.82 -13.72 11.92
N SER A 233 16.17 -13.03 10.96
CA SER A 233 14.81 -12.50 11.12
C SER A 233 13.92 -12.85 9.93
N ASN A 234 12.83 -13.58 10.21
CA ASN A 234 11.83 -13.93 9.21
C ASN A 234 10.85 -12.78 8.97
N ALA A 235 10.28 -12.73 7.77
CA ALA A 235 9.33 -11.69 7.34
C ALA A 235 8.13 -11.52 8.28
N GLU A 236 7.63 -12.61 8.87
CA GLU A 236 6.54 -12.61 9.84
C GLU A 236 6.92 -11.82 11.10
N THR A 237 8.10 -12.09 11.65
CA THR A 237 8.64 -11.38 12.81
C THR A 237 8.86 -9.91 12.49
N THR A 238 9.42 -9.59 11.32
CA THR A 238 9.60 -8.20 10.87
C THR A 238 8.27 -7.47 10.74
N ALA A 239 7.22 -8.14 10.26
CA ALA A 239 5.90 -7.54 10.13
C ALA A 239 5.26 -7.25 11.50
N VAL A 240 5.36 -8.17 12.47
CA VAL A 240 4.89 -7.92 13.85
C VAL A 240 5.66 -6.77 14.50
N LYS A 241 6.98 -6.67 14.31
CA LYS A 241 7.77 -5.52 14.79
C LYS A 241 7.28 -4.21 14.22
N ALA A 242 7.01 -4.18 12.90
CA ALA A 242 6.50 -2.99 12.24
C ALA A 242 5.17 -2.54 12.84
N VAL A 243 4.28 -3.47 13.24
CA VAL A 243 3.05 -3.16 13.97
C VAL A 243 3.36 -2.42 15.27
N TYR A 244 4.16 -3.00 16.16
CA TYR A 244 4.48 -2.36 17.45
C TYR A 244 5.22 -1.03 17.29
N ALA A 245 6.12 -0.91 16.31
CA ALA A 245 6.80 0.35 15.98
C ALA A 245 5.81 1.42 15.51
N THR A 246 4.87 1.06 14.63
CA THR A 246 3.84 1.98 14.14
C THR A 246 2.87 2.39 15.26
N ILE A 247 2.53 1.47 16.18
CA ILE A 247 1.71 1.77 17.37
C ILE A 247 2.45 2.73 18.30
N ALA A 248 3.76 2.56 18.53
CA ALA A 248 4.57 3.50 19.30
C ALA A 248 4.52 4.91 18.69
N ASN A 249 4.72 5.01 17.38
CA ASN A 249 4.65 6.29 16.65
C ASN A 249 3.24 6.90 16.69
N TYR A 250 2.20 6.06 16.66
CA TYR A 250 0.82 6.48 16.83
C TYR A 250 0.54 6.99 18.25
N ALA A 251 1.02 6.31 19.28
CA ALA A 251 0.86 6.71 20.67
C ALA A 251 1.47 8.10 20.96
N GLN A 252 2.54 8.46 20.24
CA GLN A 252 3.19 9.78 20.35
C GLN A 252 2.46 10.88 19.57
N SER A 253 2.20 10.66 18.27
CA SER A 253 1.69 11.70 17.35
C SER A 253 0.16 11.79 17.31
N ARG A 254 -0.54 10.66 17.47
CA ARG A 254 -2.02 10.51 17.51
C ARG A 254 -2.74 11.16 16.32
N THR A 255 -2.10 11.17 15.15
CA THR A 255 -2.67 11.74 13.92
C THR A 255 -3.47 10.70 13.13
N ARG A 256 -4.32 11.16 12.22
CA ARG A 256 -5.04 10.29 11.29
C ARG A 256 -4.09 9.47 10.41
N ASN A 257 -2.98 10.08 9.96
CA ASN A 257 -1.99 9.41 9.12
C ASN A 257 -1.30 8.29 9.89
N THR A 258 -0.93 8.51 11.15
CA THR A 258 -0.30 7.47 11.96
C THR A 258 -1.26 6.32 12.30
N ASP A 259 -2.57 6.57 12.47
CA ASP A 259 -3.55 5.47 12.59
C ASP A 259 -3.70 4.66 11.29
N LEU A 260 -3.65 5.32 10.12
CA LEU A 260 -3.66 4.61 8.84
C LEU A 260 -2.43 3.72 8.65
N LEU A 261 -1.25 4.19 9.06
CA LEU A 261 -0.02 3.40 9.04
C LEU A 261 -0.11 2.18 9.96
N VAL A 262 -0.74 2.31 11.14
CA VAL A 262 -0.99 1.15 12.02
C VAL A 262 -1.96 0.16 11.39
N ALA A 263 -3.04 0.64 10.76
CA ALA A 263 -3.97 -0.24 10.07
C ALA A 263 -3.30 -1.00 8.90
N ALA A 264 -2.41 -0.33 8.16
CA ALA A 264 -1.62 -0.93 7.10
C ALA A 264 -0.62 -1.97 7.65
N SER A 265 0.13 -1.66 8.71
CA SER A 265 1.09 -2.59 9.31
C SER A 265 0.42 -3.83 9.90
N LEU A 266 -0.76 -3.69 10.51
CA LEU A 266 -1.57 -4.81 11.00
C LEU A 266 -2.06 -5.69 9.85
N LEU A 267 -2.48 -5.10 8.74
CA LEU A 267 -2.88 -5.84 7.55
C LEU A 267 -1.70 -6.61 6.96
N ASP A 268 -0.54 -5.97 6.87
CA ASP A 268 0.69 -6.61 6.39
C ASP A 268 1.09 -7.79 7.30
N ALA A 269 1.06 -7.61 8.62
CA ALA A 269 1.32 -8.68 9.58
C ALA A 269 0.31 -9.84 9.47
N ASP A 270 -0.99 -9.53 9.33
CA ASP A 270 -2.03 -10.52 9.09
C ASP A 270 -1.77 -11.32 7.81
N THR A 271 -1.39 -10.66 6.71
CA THR A 271 -1.12 -11.33 5.43
C THR A 271 0.12 -12.22 5.51
N CYS A 272 1.18 -11.78 6.19
CA CYS A 272 2.38 -12.58 6.42
C CYS A 272 2.08 -13.80 7.28
N LEU A 273 1.40 -13.65 8.41
CA LEU A 273 1.09 -14.77 9.29
C LEU A 273 0.14 -15.79 8.65
N ASN A 274 -0.78 -15.34 7.80
CA ASN A 274 -1.69 -16.23 7.06
C ASN A 274 -0.96 -17.07 5.99
N ASP A 275 0.12 -16.57 5.38
CA ASP A 275 0.92 -17.28 4.37
C ASP A 275 2.23 -17.86 4.96
N SER A 276 2.28 -18.09 6.27
CA SER A 276 3.49 -18.52 6.99
C SER A 276 3.71 -20.04 6.97
N TRP A 277 4.98 -20.46 7.01
CA TRP A 277 5.43 -21.84 7.25
C TRP A 277 6.04 -22.05 8.64
N LEU A 278 5.92 -21.07 9.54
CA LEU A 278 6.42 -21.20 10.91
C LEU A 278 5.82 -22.41 11.63
N HIS A 279 6.62 -23.02 12.51
CA HIS A 279 6.14 -24.06 13.42
C HIS A 279 4.97 -23.53 14.27
N LYS A 280 4.01 -24.41 14.62
CA LYS A 280 2.74 -24.05 15.27
C LYS A 280 2.93 -23.09 16.45
N GLY A 281 3.75 -23.46 17.44
CA GLY A 281 3.96 -22.63 18.65
C GLY A 281 4.48 -21.21 18.36
N ARG A 282 5.48 -21.06 17.47
CA ARG A 282 6.01 -19.73 17.08
C ARG A 282 4.97 -18.90 16.34
N TRP A 283 4.20 -19.54 15.45
CA TRP A 283 3.14 -18.88 14.71
C TRP A 283 2.02 -18.41 15.63
N GLU A 284 1.60 -19.24 16.60
CA GLU A 284 0.57 -18.88 17.58
C GLU A 284 1.02 -17.69 18.43
N LYS A 285 2.27 -17.65 18.90
CA LYS A 285 2.83 -16.50 19.62
C LYS A 285 2.72 -15.21 18.82
N LEU A 286 3.25 -15.19 17.59
CA LEU A 286 3.18 -14.00 16.74
C LEU A 286 1.74 -13.60 16.41
N ARG A 287 0.85 -14.59 16.27
CA ARG A 287 -0.57 -14.34 16.02
C ARG A 287 -1.25 -13.66 17.20
N VAL A 288 -1.02 -14.17 18.41
CA VAL A 288 -1.55 -13.57 19.63
C VAL A 288 -0.99 -12.16 19.83
N LEU A 289 0.30 -11.93 19.55
CA LEU A 289 0.90 -10.59 19.61
C LEU A 289 0.23 -9.60 18.64
N VAL A 290 -0.11 -10.01 17.42
CA VAL A 290 -0.85 -9.14 16.48
C VAL A 290 -2.26 -8.84 16.98
N ASP A 291 -2.95 -9.84 17.53
CA ASP A 291 -4.29 -9.64 18.09
C ASP A 291 -4.25 -8.73 19.34
N LEU A 292 -3.24 -8.89 20.21
CA LEU A 292 -2.95 -7.99 21.32
C LEU A 292 -2.63 -6.57 20.86
N ALA A 293 -1.82 -6.41 19.82
CA ALA A 293 -1.47 -5.10 19.26
C ALA A 293 -2.72 -4.34 18.77
N GLU A 294 -3.69 -5.04 18.17
CA GLU A 294 -4.96 -4.43 17.80
C GLU A 294 -5.78 -4.02 19.03
N LEU A 295 -5.85 -4.87 20.06
CA LEU A 295 -6.57 -4.53 21.31
C LEU A 295 -5.93 -3.36 22.05
N ILE A 296 -4.60 -3.29 22.02
CA ILE A 296 -3.82 -2.19 22.58
C ILE A 296 -4.08 -0.89 21.82
N ARG A 297 -4.10 -0.94 20.48
CA ARG A 297 -4.44 0.22 19.65
C ARG A 297 -5.81 0.77 20.03
N MET A 298 -6.79 -0.10 20.29
CA MET A 298 -8.13 0.29 20.74
C MET A 298 -8.08 1.06 22.07
N ASP A 299 -7.30 0.58 23.05
CA ASP A 299 -7.17 1.25 24.34
C ASP A 299 -6.47 2.61 24.23
N ILE A 300 -5.48 2.75 23.34
CA ILE A 300 -4.82 4.04 23.08
C ILE A 300 -5.79 5.06 22.47
N VAL A 301 -6.65 4.61 21.56
CA VAL A 301 -7.70 5.45 20.98
C VAL A 301 -8.67 5.90 22.08
N THR A 302 -9.08 4.96 22.94
CA THR A 302 -9.97 5.24 24.07
C THR A 302 -9.34 6.21 25.07
N SER A 303 -8.10 6.00 25.51
CA SER A 303 -7.41 6.86 26.47
C SER A 303 -7.20 8.29 25.93
N THR A 304 -6.85 8.43 24.65
CA THR A 304 -6.70 9.74 23.99
C THR A 304 -8.01 10.51 23.99
N ARG A 305 -9.13 9.81 23.77
CA ARG A 305 -10.47 10.40 23.75
C ARG A 305 -10.94 10.81 25.14
N ILE A 306 -10.74 9.94 26.13
CA ILE A 306 -11.07 10.24 27.52
C ILE A 306 -10.31 11.48 27.98
N ARG A 307 -8.99 11.56 27.70
CA ARG A 307 -8.18 12.75 28.00
C ARG A 307 -8.74 14.03 27.39
N LYS A 308 -9.04 14.03 26.07
CA LYS A 308 -9.62 15.21 25.40
C LYS A 308 -11.00 15.57 25.96
N GLY A 309 -11.81 14.57 26.30
CA GLY A 309 -13.12 14.79 26.91
C GLY A 309 -12.99 15.51 28.26
N LEU A 310 -12.09 15.03 29.12
CA LEU A 310 -11.87 15.60 30.44
C LEU A 310 -11.21 17.00 30.38
N GLN A 311 -10.26 17.23 29.46
CA GLN A 311 -9.64 18.55 29.24
C GLN A 311 -10.68 19.60 28.83
N ASN A 312 -11.59 19.25 27.91
CA ASN A 312 -12.60 20.18 27.42
C ASN A 312 -13.64 20.59 28.47
N HIS A 313 -13.84 19.79 29.52
CA HIS A 313 -14.79 20.07 30.59
C HIS A 313 -14.14 20.70 31.83
N GLY A 314 -12.84 21.03 31.79
CA GLY A 314 -12.12 21.61 32.92
C GLY A 314 -12.08 20.71 34.16
N ALA A 315 -12.34 19.40 33.99
CA ALA A 315 -12.55 18.45 35.08
C ALA A 315 -11.26 17.71 35.51
N LEU A 316 -10.11 18.07 34.93
CA LEU A 316 -8.80 17.51 35.29
C LEU A 316 -8.04 18.49 36.15
N THR A 317 -7.53 18.01 37.27
CA THR A 317 -6.49 18.71 38.03
C THR A 317 -5.14 18.62 37.30
N ASP A 318 -4.26 19.61 37.50
CA ASP A 318 -2.91 19.61 36.94
C ASP A 318 -2.12 18.34 37.31
N ALA A 319 -2.38 17.78 38.49
CA ALA A 319 -1.76 16.54 38.95
C ALA A 319 -2.22 15.32 38.13
N GLU A 320 -3.53 15.20 37.86
CA GLU A 320 -4.07 14.12 37.03
C GLU A 320 -3.61 14.24 35.57
N GLU A 321 -3.55 15.46 35.02
CA GLU A 321 -3.04 15.68 33.68
C GLU A 321 -1.57 15.28 33.55
N ARG A 322 -0.74 15.63 34.55
CA ARG A 322 0.66 15.17 34.62
C ARG A 322 0.75 13.64 34.72
N GLY A 323 -0.01 13.01 35.62
CA GLY A 323 -0.04 11.55 35.78
C GLY A 323 -0.41 10.81 34.49
N ILE A 324 -1.46 11.25 33.80
CA ILE A 324 -1.88 10.70 32.51
C ILE A 324 -0.79 10.87 31.45
N ASN A 325 -0.15 12.04 31.37
CA ASN A 325 0.90 12.30 30.38
C ASN A 325 2.16 11.45 30.65
N THR A 326 2.55 11.28 31.91
CA THR A 326 3.66 10.39 32.30
C THR A 326 3.32 8.95 31.94
N ALA A 327 2.15 8.44 32.33
CA ALA A 327 1.70 7.08 31.99
C ALA A 327 1.69 6.84 30.47
N LEU A 328 1.16 7.77 29.67
CA LEU A 328 1.15 7.66 28.21
C LEU A 328 2.56 7.68 27.61
N THR A 329 3.50 8.41 28.22
CA THR A 329 4.90 8.47 27.78
C THR A 329 5.61 7.15 28.08
N THR A 330 5.43 6.61 29.30
CA THR A 330 5.96 5.28 29.68
C THR A 330 5.38 4.19 28.78
N ILE A 331 4.08 4.22 28.49
CA ILE A 331 3.41 3.33 27.53
C ILE A 331 4.04 3.43 26.13
N THR A 332 4.33 4.64 25.66
CA THR A 332 4.98 4.85 24.35
C THR A 332 6.39 4.24 24.31
N ASN A 333 7.15 4.41 25.40
CA ASN A 333 8.48 3.83 25.52
C ASN A 333 8.42 2.29 25.61
N LEU A 334 7.43 1.74 26.32
CA LEU A 334 7.15 0.31 26.36
C LEU A 334 6.86 -0.24 24.96
N PHE A 335 6.07 0.44 24.12
CA PHE A 335 5.87 -0.01 22.74
C PHE A 335 7.14 0.04 21.89
N ARG A 336 7.99 1.05 22.11
CA ARG A 336 9.26 1.15 21.41
C ARG A 336 10.21 0.02 21.83
N ALA A 337 10.19 -0.39 23.10
CA ALA A 337 10.89 -1.58 23.58
C ALA A 337 10.29 -2.87 22.97
N ALA A 338 8.96 -3.01 23.00
CA ALA A 338 8.23 -4.13 22.38
C ALA A 338 8.47 -4.26 20.87
N ALA A 339 8.75 -3.17 20.16
CA ALA A 339 9.12 -3.20 18.75
C ALA A 339 10.52 -3.79 18.48
N LYS A 340 11.43 -3.73 19.47
CA LYS A 340 12.80 -4.28 19.39
C LYS A 340 12.84 -5.77 19.76
N LEU A 341 12.06 -6.18 20.76
CA LEU A 341 12.08 -7.52 21.37
C LEU A 341 11.81 -8.73 20.46
N PRO A 342 11.06 -8.68 19.34
CA PRO A 342 10.78 -9.89 18.56
C PRO A 342 12.00 -10.47 17.84
N GLN A 343 13.20 -9.90 18.00
CA GLN A 343 14.38 -10.24 17.19
C GLN A 343 15.10 -11.53 17.58
N MET A 344 14.88 -12.12 18.75
CA MET A 344 15.94 -12.96 19.30
C MET A 344 15.52 -14.42 19.47
N ARG A 345 16.21 -15.32 18.74
CA ARG A 345 16.19 -16.78 18.95
C ARG A 345 16.72 -17.18 20.35
N LYS A 346 17.35 -16.24 21.07
CA LYS A 346 17.72 -16.26 22.48
C LYS A 346 17.64 -14.82 23.00
N LEU A 347 16.61 -14.45 23.78
CA LEU A 347 16.55 -13.11 24.36
C LEU A 347 17.82 -12.85 25.18
N ILE A 348 18.37 -11.64 25.07
CA ILE A 348 19.38 -11.17 26.02
C ILE A 348 18.58 -10.84 27.30
N PRO A 349 18.86 -11.47 28.45
CA PRO A 349 18.12 -11.23 29.69
C PRO A 349 18.00 -9.74 30.06
N GLN A 350 19.00 -8.94 29.69
CA GLN A 350 19.04 -7.49 29.92
C GLN A 350 17.95 -6.69 29.19
N GLU A 351 17.51 -7.09 27.98
CA GLU A 351 16.44 -6.33 27.28
C GLU A 351 15.06 -6.62 27.87
N ILE A 352 14.84 -7.86 28.35
CA ILE A 352 13.62 -8.23 29.06
C ILE A 352 13.56 -7.49 30.40
N SER A 353 14.66 -7.46 31.16
CA SER A 353 14.68 -6.81 32.48
C SER A 353 14.34 -5.33 32.40
N ILE A 354 14.90 -4.61 31.42
CA ILE A 354 14.54 -3.20 31.16
C ILE A 354 13.04 -3.05 30.88
N PHE A 355 12.47 -3.98 30.11
CA PHE A 355 11.05 -3.93 29.78
C PHE A 355 10.15 -4.23 30.99
N GLU A 356 10.55 -5.19 31.84
CA GLU A 356 9.90 -5.51 33.11
C GLU A 356 9.99 -4.37 34.14
N GLU A 357 11.14 -3.68 34.22
CA GLU A 357 11.32 -2.49 35.04
C GLU A 357 10.35 -1.37 34.63
N MET A 358 10.28 -1.06 33.33
CA MET A 358 9.37 -0.05 32.80
C MET A 358 7.88 -0.41 33.00
N LEU A 359 7.52 -1.69 32.92
CA LEU A 359 6.17 -2.15 33.26
C LEU A 359 5.85 -1.95 34.74
N THR A 360 6.84 -2.20 35.60
CA THR A 360 6.70 -2.06 37.04
C THR A 360 6.54 -0.59 37.41
N GLU A 361 7.31 0.30 36.77
CA GLU A 361 7.16 1.76 36.85
C GLU A 361 5.77 2.23 36.37
N LEU A 362 5.28 1.72 35.24
CA LEU A 362 3.92 2.03 34.81
C LEU A 362 2.88 1.56 35.86
N GLY A 363 3.08 0.38 36.44
CA GLY A 363 2.20 -0.16 37.47
C GLY A 363 2.22 0.63 38.79
N SER A 364 3.34 1.29 39.14
CA SER A 364 3.39 2.19 40.31
C SER A 364 2.66 3.51 40.02
N ILE A 365 2.90 4.13 38.84
CA ILE A 365 2.21 5.35 38.40
C ILE A 365 0.69 5.14 38.41
N LEU A 366 0.22 4.01 37.87
CA LEU A 366 -1.21 3.71 37.85
C LEU A 366 -1.79 3.52 39.25
N ARG A 367 -1.07 2.87 40.17
CA ARG A 367 -1.52 2.73 41.57
C ARG A 367 -1.59 4.07 42.29
N GLU A 368 -0.63 4.95 42.09
CA GLU A 368 -0.64 6.32 42.64
C GLU A 368 -1.82 7.13 42.08
N MET A 369 -2.09 6.99 40.77
CA MET A 369 -3.30 7.54 40.15
C MET A 369 -4.58 6.93 40.76
N ALA A 370 -4.61 5.63 41.03
CA ALA A 370 -5.79 4.97 41.60
C ALA A 370 -6.17 5.56 42.97
N VAL A 371 -5.17 5.88 43.79
CA VAL A 371 -5.34 6.47 45.13
C VAL A 371 -5.84 7.92 45.02
N THR A 372 -5.30 8.70 44.09
CA THR A 372 -5.70 10.09 43.87
C THR A 372 -7.08 10.22 43.21
N LEU A 373 -7.44 9.28 42.32
CA LEU A 373 -8.75 9.21 41.65
C LEU A 373 -9.83 8.48 42.48
N HIS A 374 -9.53 7.98 43.68
CA HIS A 374 -10.46 7.19 44.51
C HIS A 374 -11.71 7.98 44.97
N SER A 375 -11.71 9.30 44.88
CA SER A 375 -12.89 10.15 45.07
C SER A 375 -13.92 10.01 43.93
N ASN A 376 -13.58 9.33 42.82
CA ASN A 376 -14.47 9.06 41.69
C ASN A 376 -14.28 7.61 41.18
N PRO A 377 -14.93 6.61 41.82
CA PRO A 377 -14.72 5.17 41.58
C PRO A 377 -15.07 4.68 40.15
N GLU A 378 -15.63 5.54 39.30
CA GLU A 378 -15.98 5.27 37.89
C GLU A 378 -15.06 5.97 36.86
N SER A 379 -13.88 6.46 37.26
CA SER A 379 -12.98 7.15 36.32
C SER A 379 -12.48 6.19 35.24
N ALA A 380 -13.19 6.11 34.11
CA ALA A 380 -12.87 5.14 33.06
C ALA A 380 -11.48 5.35 32.43
N THR A 381 -10.85 6.49 32.69
CA THR A 381 -9.43 6.74 32.44
C THR A 381 -8.54 5.70 33.12
N TYR A 382 -8.75 5.48 34.43
CA TYR A 382 -7.96 4.53 35.22
C TYR A 382 -8.18 3.10 34.72
N ILE A 383 -9.44 2.70 34.52
CA ILE A 383 -9.79 1.37 33.97
C ILE A 383 -9.11 1.14 32.62
N CYS A 384 -9.16 2.12 31.72
CA CYS A 384 -8.54 2.03 30.41
C CYS A 384 -7.01 1.91 30.50
N LEU A 385 -6.36 2.69 31.37
CA LEU A 385 -4.91 2.63 31.56
C LEU A 385 -4.46 1.33 32.23
N HIS A 386 -5.22 0.82 33.20
CA HIS A 386 -4.99 -0.46 33.85
C HIS A 386 -5.16 -1.65 32.89
N GLN A 387 -6.17 -1.62 32.01
CA GLN A 387 -6.31 -2.59 30.92
C GLN A 387 -5.11 -2.58 29.98
N LEU A 388 -4.60 -1.38 29.66
CA LEU A 388 -3.43 -1.19 28.81
C LEU A 388 -2.17 -1.78 29.47
N HIS A 389 -1.98 -1.54 30.77
CA HIS A 389 -0.90 -2.15 31.57
C HIS A 389 -1.00 -3.67 31.57
N SER A 390 -2.18 -4.24 31.83
CA SER A 390 -2.40 -5.70 31.82
C SER A 390 -2.09 -6.32 30.44
N LYS A 391 -2.51 -5.69 29.35
CA LYS A 391 -2.19 -6.17 27.98
C LYS A 391 -0.71 -6.06 27.66
N LEU A 392 -0.04 -5.01 28.13
CA LEU A 392 1.41 -4.86 28.01
C LEU A 392 2.14 -5.97 28.79
N ALA A 393 1.69 -6.29 30.00
CA ALA A 393 2.20 -7.43 30.77
C ALA A 393 2.03 -8.77 30.01
N GLN A 394 0.89 -9.00 29.36
CA GLN A 394 0.69 -10.18 28.50
C GLN A 394 1.69 -10.21 27.33
N VAL A 395 1.99 -9.07 26.71
CA VAL A 395 3.01 -9.00 25.65
C VAL A 395 4.37 -9.45 26.18
N VAL A 396 4.74 -9.02 27.38
CA VAL A 396 6.04 -9.35 28.00
C VAL A 396 6.10 -10.84 28.32
N ASP A 397 5.08 -11.38 28.96
CA ASP A 397 4.97 -12.80 29.30
C ASP A 397 5.04 -13.71 28.04
N ILE A 398 4.37 -13.32 26.95
CA ILE A 398 4.43 -14.06 25.69
C ILE A 398 5.84 -14.02 25.06
N LEU A 399 6.54 -12.89 25.20
CA LEU A 399 7.89 -12.70 24.68
C LEU A 399 8.96 -13.38 25.54
N SER A 400 8.80 -13.41 26.87
CA SER A 400 9.76 -14.03 27.80
C SER A 400 9.63 -15.56 27.84
N SER A 401 8.44 -16.10 27.64
CA SER A 401 8.20 -17.54 27.60
C SER A 401 8.80 -18.22 26.36
N GLU A 402 9.16 -19.51 26.46
CA GLU A 402 9.54 -20.31 25.28
C GLU A 402 8.32 -20.81 24.50
N THR A 403 7.27 -21.23 25.22
CA THR A 403 6.01 -21.74 24.66
C THR A 403 4.86 -20.79 24.95
N LEU A 404 3.78 -20.86 24.17
CA LEU A 404 2.60 -20.03 24.42
C LEU A 404 1.78 -20.70 25.53
N HIS A 405 1.53 -19.99 26.63
CA HIS A 405 0.64 -20.48 27.68
C HIS A 405 -0.75 -20.82 27.11
N GLN A 406 -1.30 -21.98 27.50
CA GLN A 406 -2.56 -22.50 26.96
C GLN A 406 -3.74 -21.55 27.21
N ALA A 407 -3.70 -20.77 28.30
CA ALA A 407 -4.66 -19.71 28.58
C ALA A 407 -4.77 -18.69 27.43
N TYR A 408 -3.66 -18.25 26.85
CA TYR A 408 -3.67 -17.34 25.69
C TYR A 408 -4.11 -18.05 24.41
N ALA A 409 -3.72 -19.30 24.21
CA ALA A 409 -4.14 -20.06 23.04
C ALA A 409 -5.67 -20.24 23.00
N VAL A 410 -6.30 -20.46 24.16
CA VAL A 410 -7.77 -20.55 24.29
C VAL A 410 -8.42 -19.16 24.16
N ALA A 411 -7.88 -18.13 24.83
CA ALA A 411 -8.45 -16.79 24.82
C ALA A 411 -8.48 -16.15 23.42
N TYR A 412 -7.41 -16.33 22.64
CA TYR A 412 -7.26 -15.71 21.31
C TYR A 412 -7.58 -16.66 20.15
N ALA A 413 -7.60 -17.98 20.39
CA ALA A 413 -7.96 -19.02 19.41
C ALA A 413 -7.38 -18.79 18.00
N PRO A 414 -6.04 -18.75 17.84
CA PRO A 414 -5.40 -18.36 16.59
C PRO A 414 -5.74 -19.34 15.45
N ARG A 415 -6.32 -18.84 14.36
CA ARG A 415 -6.65 -19.65 13.16
C ARG A 415 -5.85 -19.26 11.93
N ARG A 416 -5.27 -20.25 11.26
CA ARG A 416 -4.66 -20.09 9.92
C ARG A 416 -5.76 -20.02 8.89
N SER A 417 -5.74 -18.99 8.04
CA SER A 417 -6.60 -18.98 6.86
C SER A 417 -6.13 -20.04 5.86
N SER A 418 -7.04 -20.83 5.29
CA SER A 418 -6.70 -21.72 4.18
C SER A 418 -6.39 -20.90 2.92
N PRO A 419 -5.40 -21.32 2.10
CA PRO A 419 -5.13 -20.66 0.83
C PRO A 419 -6.38 -20.69 -0.07
N PRO A 420 -6.59 -19.68 -0.92
CA PRO A 420 -7.73 -19.67 -1.83
C PRO A 420 -7.64 -20.90 -2.76
N LYS A 421 -8.70 -21.72 -2.79
CA LYS A 421 -8.82 -22.84 -3.74
C LYS A 421 -8.81 -22.29 -5.17
N LEU A 422 -8.35 -23.10 -6.14
CA LEU A 422 -8.35 -22.75 -7.58
C LEU A 422 -9.73 -22.27 -8.05
N ARG A 423 -10.80 -22.90 -7.56
CA ARG A 423 -12.20 -22.49 -7.78
C ARG A 423 -12.47 -21.04 -7.39
N ARG A 424 -11.88 -20.55 -6.30
CA ARG A 424 -12.02 -19.15 -5.86
C ARG A 424 -11.27 -18.19 -6.79
N MET A 425 -10.10 -18.57 -7.28
CA MET A 425 -9.38 -17.75 -8.28
C MET A 425 -10.20 -17.62 -9.57
N PHE A 426 -10.74 -18.73 -10.08
CA PHE A 426 -11.61 -18.69 -11.26
C PHE A 426 -12.86 -17.84 -11.02
N LEU A 427 -13.48 -17.95 -9.85
CA LEU A 427 -14.62 -17.13 -9.48
C LEU A 427 -14.26 -15.64 -9.42
N LEU A 428 -13.11 -15.28 -8.85
CA LEU A 428 -12.62 -13.89 -8.82
C LEU A 428 -12.38 -13.33 -10.22
N ILE A 429 -11.80 -14.12 -11.13
CA ILE A 429 -11.63 -13.72 -12.53
C ILE A 429 -13.01 -13.51 -13.16
N ARG A 430 -13.90 -14.50 -13.05
CA ARG A 430 -15.25 -14.46 -13.63
C ARG A 430 -16.06 -13.26 -13.13
N THR A 431 -16.02 -12.95 -11.84
CA THR A 431 -16.72 -11.78 -11.27
C THR A 431 -16.14 -10.46 -11.77
N ASN A 432 -14.87 -10.45 -12.18
CA ASN A 432 -14.20 -9.27 -12.72
C ASN A 432 -14.27 -9.17 -14.25
N LEU A 433 -14.80 -10.16 -14.98
CA LEU A 433 -15.03 -10.10 -16.43
C LEU A 433 -16.23 -9.21 -16.78
N THR A 434 -16.18 -7.95 -16.35
CA THR A 434 -17.19 -6.95 -16.68
C THR A 434 -16.50 -5.63 -17.01
N PHE A 435 -17.07 -4.86 -17.93
CA PHE A 435 -16.63 -3.49 -18.19
C PHE A 435 -16.83 -2.54 -17.01
N ARG A 436 -17.36 -3.00 -15.86
CA ARG A 436 -17.38 -2.23 -14.60
C ARG A 436 -16.10 -2.43 -13.79
N SER A 437 -15.42 -3.58 -13.92
CA SER A 437 -14.18 -3.86 -13.20
C SER A 437 -13.01 -3.04 -13.75
N SER A 438 -12.25 -2.41 -12.85
CA SER A 438 -11.00 -1.71 -13.20
C SER A 438 -9.94 -2.65 -13.76
N SER A 439 -9.85 -3.89 -13.23
CA SER A 439 -8.90 -4.90 -13.69
C SER A 439 -9.17 -5.34 -15.12
N PHE A 440 -10.43 -5.56 -15.50
CA PHE A 440 -10.79 -5.95 -16.87
C PHE A 440 -10.55 -4.84 -17.87
N ARG A 441 -10.91 -3.58 -17.54
CA ARG A 441 -10.60 -2.43 -18.40
C ARG A 441 -9.09 -2.28 -18.63
N HIS A 442 -8.30 -2.45 -17.57
CA HIS A 442 -6.84 -2.43 -17.69
C HIS A 442 -6.33 -3.60 -18.56
N ALA A 443 -6.87 -4.81 -18.39
CA ALA A 443 -6.50 -5.97 -19.19
C ALA A 443 -6.76 -5.76 -20.68
N VAL A 444 -7.93 -5.24 -21.05
CA VAL A 444 -8.27 -4.89 -22.44
C VAL A 444 -7.32 -3.81 -22.97
N ARG A 445 -7.07 -2.74 -22.19
CA ARG A 445 -6.15 -1.67 -22.60
C ARG A 445 -4.73 -2.21 -22.83
N LEU A 446 -4.23 -3.07 -21.94
CA LEU A 446 -2.91 -3.68 -22.07
C LEU A 446 -2.84 -4.56 -23.32
N ALA A 447 -3.87 -5.38 -23.57
CA ALA A 447 -3.96 -6.21 -24.76
C ALA A 447 -3.94 -5.39 -26.06
N VAL A 448 -4.76 -4.32 -26.13
CA VAL A 448 -4.80 -3.40 -27.27
C VAL A 448 -3.47 -2.67 -27.45
N ALA A 449 -2.87 -2.19 -26.36
CA ALA A 449 -1.58 -1.50 -26.39
C ALA A 449 -0.47 -2.39 -26.94
N LEU A 450 -0.43 -3.64 -26.48
CA LEU A 450 0.53 -4.63 -26.96
C LEU A 450 0.25 -5.03 -28.41
N GLY A 451 -1.00 -5.16 -28.83
CA GLY A 451 -1.36 -5.41 -30.22
C GLY A 451 -0.89 -4.31 -31.16
N ILE A 452 -1.15 -3.05 -30.82
CA ILE A 452 -0.69 -1.88 -31.59
C ILE A 452 0.84 -1.83 -31.62
N ALA A 453 1.48 -1.96 -30.45
CA ALA A 453 2.93 -1.96 -30.32
C ALA A 453 3.60 -3.06 -31.17
N ALA A 454 3.09 -4.29 -31.09
CA ALA A 454 3.60 -5.42 -31.86
C ALA A 454 3.41 -5.23 -33.37
N THR A 455 2.27 -4.68 -33.77
CA THR A 455 1.96 -4.41 -35.19
C THR A 455 2.86 -3.32 -35.75
N LEU A 456 3.13 -2.25 -34.99
CA LEU A 456 4.06 -1.20 -35.41
C LEU A 456 5.48 -1.73 -35.52
N TYR A 457 5.96 -2.43 -34.48
CA TYR A 457 7.30 -3.00 -34.44
C TYR A 457 7.55 -3.98 -35.61
N ARG A 458 6.66 -4.97 -35.79
CA ARG A 458 6.82 -6.00 -36.83
C ARG A 458 6.43 -5.50 -38.22
N GLY A 459 5.48 -4.58 -38.33
CA GLY A 459 5.04 -4.02 -39.61
C GLY A 459 6.05 -3.05 -40.21
N LEU A 460 6.75 -2.28 -39.38
CA LEU A 460 7.79 -1.34 -39.82
C LEU A 460 9.20 -1.94 -39.83
N ASN A 461 9.35 -3.22 -39.46
CA ASN A 461 10.63 -3.93 -39.34
C ASN A 461 11.68 -3.13 -38.55
N LEU A 462 11.28 -2.54 -37.42
CA LEU A 462 12.17 -1.70 -36.63
C LEU A 462 13.32 -2.55 -36.05
N PRO A 463 14.59 -2.15 -36.26
CA PRO A 463 15.73 -2.85 -35.68
C PRO A 463 15.63 -2.79 -34.15
N LEU A 464 15.68 -3.96 -33.49
CA LEU A 464 15.49 -4.11 -32.05
C LEU A 464 14.14 -3.58 -31.51
N GLY A 465 13.12 -3.35 -32.34
CA GLY A 465 11.87 -2.68 -31.93
C GLY A 465 10.97 -3.43 -30.92
N TYR A 466 11.39 -4.60 -30.44
CA TYR A 466 10.72 -5.31 -29.35
C TYR A 466 10.74 -4.50 -28.02
N TRP A 467 11.59 -3.48 -27.91
CA TRP A 467 11.58 -2.53 -26.79
C TRP A 467 10.31 -1.70 -26.71
N LEU A 468 9.63 -1.45 -27.83
CA LEU A 468 8.39 -0.67 -27.87
C LEU A 468 7.26 -1.37 -27.10
N PRO A 469 6.89 -2.63 -27.40
CA PRO A 469 5.91 -3.35 -26.59
C PRO A 469 6.38 -3.65 -25.18
N LEU A 470 7.68 -3.95 -24.98
CA LEU A 470 8.24 -4.20 -23.66
C LEU A 470 8.14 -2.96 -22.74
N THR A 471 8.42 -1.77 -23.28
CA THR A 471 8.26 -0.52 -22.54
C THR A 471 6.79 -0.25 -22.24
N THR A 472 5.91 -0.52 -23.21
CA THR A 472 4.46 -0.32 -23.06
C THR A 472 3.91 -1.13 -21.87
N VAL A 473 4.25 -2.41 -21.74
CA VAL A 473 3.81 -3.24 -20.59
C VAL A 473 4.43 -2.82 -19.26
N ILE A 474 5.68 -2.33 -19.25
CA ILE A 474 6.37 -1.89 -18.02
C ILE A 474 5.75 -0.60 -17.46
N VAL A 475 5.45 0.35 -18.35
CA VAL A 475 4.95 1.69 -18.03
C VAL A 475 3.45 1.69 -17.74
N LEU A 476 2.66 0.93 -18.50
CA LEU A 476 1.21 0.95 -18.39
C LEU A 476 0.74 0.42 -17.03
N ARG A 477 0.02 1.24 -16.28
CA ARG A 477 -0.60 0.88 -15.01
C ARG A 477 -2.13 1.04 -15.06
N PRO A 478 -2.87 0.46 -14.11
CA PRO A 478 -4.33 0.63 -14.05
C PRO A 478 -4.77 2.08 -13.88
N ASP A 479 -3.95 2.91 -13.22
CA ASP A 479 -4.20 4.33 -12.95
C ASP A 479 -3.32 5.27 -13.81
N PHE A 480 -3.83 6.49 -14.04
CA PHE A 480 -3.20 7.49 -14.90
C PHE A 480 -1.86 7.95 -14.34
N PHE A 481 -1.87 8.33 -13.07
CA PHE A 481 -0.73 8.98 -12.42
C PHE A 481 0.48 8.04 -12.39
N SER A 482 0.29 6.77 -12.04
CA SER A 482 1.36 5.78 -12.08
C SER A 482 1.85 5.51 -13.50
N THR A 483 0.97 5.56 -14.50
CA THR A 483 1.38 5.42 -15.92
C THR A 483 2.23 6.61 -16.36
N PHE A 484 1.82 7.82 -15.99
CA PHE A 484 2.53 9.06 -16.32
C PHE A 484 3.88 9.20 -15.62
N SER A 485 3.91 9.00 -14.30
CA SER A 485 5.16 9.07 -13.52
C SER A 485 6.14 7.98 -13.97
N ARG A 486 5.67 6.75 -14.22
CA ARG A 486 6.51 5.68 -14.77
C ARG A 486 6.96 5.97 -16.19
N GLY A 487 6.12 6.57 -17.04
CA GLY A 487 6.49 6.95 -18.40
C GLY A 487 7.66 7.93 -18.39
N ILE A 488 7.54 9.03 -17.64
CA ILE A 488 8.64 10.02 -17.50
C ILE A 488 9.87 9.39 -16.85
N ALA A 489 9.71 8.67 -15.74
CA ALA A 489 10.82 8.03 -15.05
C ALA A 489 11.53 6.99 -15.91
N ARG A 490 10.79 6.25 -16.76
CA ARG A 490 11.36 5.31 -17.73
C ARG A 490 12.17 6.06 -18.77
N MET A 491 11.61 7.10 -19.39
CA MET A 491 12.32 7.93 -20.39
C MET A 491 13.62 8.52 -19.82
N LEU A 492 13.55 9.20 -18.67
CA LEU A 492 14.71 9.80 -18.01
C LEU A 492 15.76 8.76 -17.62
N GLY A 493 15.32 7.67 -16.98
CA GLY A 493 16.21 6.58 -16.59
C GLY A 493 16.89 5.92 -17.79
N THR A 494 16.17 5.71 -18.89
CA THR A 494 16.74 5.12 -20.11
C THR A 494 17.77 6.05 -20.77
N VAL A 495 17.48 7.34 -20.90
CA VAL A 495 18.44 8.30 -21.46
C VAL A 495 19.72 8.33 -20.64
N LEU A 496 19.60 8.51 -19.32
CA LEU A 496 20.76 8.53 -18.43
C LEU A 496 21.52 7.20 -18.41
N GLY A 497 20.80 6.07 -18.43
CA GLY A 497 21.39 4.74 -18.34
C GLY A 497 22.16 4.35 -19.60
N VAL A 498 21.62 4.72 -20.76
CA VAL A 498 22.30 4.62 -22.07
C VAL A 498 23.57 5.48 -22.08
N LEU A 499 23.50 6.74 -21.61
CA LEU A 499 24.67 7.61 -21.55
C LEU A 499 25.78 7.03 -20.67
N LEU A 500 25.42 6.53 -19.48
CA LEU A 500 26.39 5.89 -18.59
C LEU A 500 27.02 4.64 -19.24
N ALA A 501 26.20 3.73 -19.78
CA ALA A 501 26.71 2.51 -20.38
C ALA A 501 27.62 2.81 -21.57
N THR A 502 27.23 3.76 -22.42
CA THR A 502 28.06 4.20 -23.55
C THR A 502 29.43 4.67 -23.08
N LEU A 503 29.47 5.55 -22.07
CA LEU A 503 30.72 6.05 -21.51
C LEU A 503 31.59 4.93 -20.93
N LEU A 504 30.99 3.95 -20.24
CA LEU A 504 31.70 2.82 -19.67
C LEU A 504 32.25 1.87 -20.73
N THR A 505 31.49 1.60 -21.80
CA THR A 505 31.93 0.73 -22.92
C THR A 505 33.02 1.35 -23.79
N MET A 506 33.29 2.66 -23.68
CA MET A 506 34.42 3.30 -24.36
C MET A 506 35.76 2.98 -23.70
N ILE A 507 35.76 2.43 -22.48
CA ILE A 507 36.97 2.02 -21.78
C ILE A 507 37.44 0.70 -22.40
N PRO A 508 38.65 0.63 -23.00
CA PRO A 508 39.14 -0.60 -23.59
C PRO A 508 39.30 -1.69 -22.52
N ASP A 509 38.63 -2.82 -22.69
CA ASP A 509 38.82 -4.02 -21.86
C ASP A 509 39.25 -5.19 -22.73
N THR A 510 40.47 -5.67 -22.51
CA THR A 510 41.05 -6.83 -23.20
C THR A 510 40.80 -8.14 -22.47
N SER A 511 40.26 -8.09 -21.25
CA SER A 511 40.19 -9.23 -20.31
C SER A 511 38.77 -9.66 -19.94
N HIS A 512 37.75 -8.91 -20.39
CA HIS A 512 36.33 -9.04 -19.99
C HIS A 512 36.06 -8.84 -18.49
N LEU A 513 37.09 -8.51 -17.68
CA LEU A 513 36.96 -8.31 -16.24
C LEU A 513 36.19 -7.04 -15.90
N LEU A 514 36.32 -5.99 -16.72
CA LEU A 514 35.59 -4.75 -16.52
C LEU A 514 34.11 -4.99 -16.72
N ASP A 515 33.72 -5.65 -17.81
CA ASP A 515 32.30 -5.93 -18.10
C ASP A 515 31.65 -6.78 -17.01
N ILE A 516 32.31 -7.86 -16.56
CA ILE A 516 31.81 -8.70 -15.47
C ILE A 516 31.65 -7.89 -14.17
N THR A 517 32.63 -7.05 -13.84
CA THR A 517 32.58 -6.20 -12.65
C THR A 517 31.44 -5.20 -12.73
N LEU A 518 31.23 -4.59 -13.90
CA LEU A 518 30.14 -3.66 -14.16
C LEU A 518 28.77 -4.34 -14.05
N ILE A 519 28.62 -5.54 -14.63
CA ILE A 519 27.40 -6.36 -14.53
C ILE A 519 27.08 -6.66 -13.05
N ILE A 520 28.06 -7.09 -12.25
CA ILE A 520 27.85 -7.35 -10.81
C ILE A 520 27.41 -6.07 -10.08
N LEU A 521 28.12 -4.96 -10.31
CA LEU A 521 27.86 -3.70 -9.62
C LEU A 521 26.50 -3.09 -10.01
N LEU A 522 26.15 -3.11 -11.29
CA LEU A 522 24.89 -2.59 -11.80
C LEU A 522 23.71 -3.48 -11.42
N ALA A 523 23.86 -4.82 -11.48
CA ALA A 523 22.86 -5.73 -10.93
C ALA A 523 22.65 -5.48 -9.43
N TRP A 524 23.71 -5.30 -8.65
CA TRP A 524 23.60 -4.97 -7.22
C TRP A 524 22.84 -3.66 -6.99
N ALA A 525 23.21 -2.60 -7.71
CA ALA A 525 22.55 -1.29 -7.63
C ALA A 525 21.07 -1.39 -8.04
N LEU A 526 20.79 -2.06 -9.16
CA LEU A 526 19.46 -2.31 -9.71
C LEU A 526 18.51 -2.92 -8.67
N TYR A 527 18.92 -4.01 -8.03
CA TYR A 527 18.10 -4.70 -7.04
C TYR A 527 18.01 -3.96 -5.71
N THR A 528 19.03 -3.18 -5.36
CA THR A 528 19.00 -2.33 -4.16
C THR A 528 17.92 -1.26 -4.26
N VAL A 529 17.70 -0.70 -5.47
CA VAL A 529 16.77 0.42 -5.68
C VAL A 529 15.40 0.04 -6.26
N VAL A 530 15.15 -1.25 -6.55
CA VAL A 530 13.93 -1.70 -7.26
C VAL A 530 12.61 -1.24 -6.63
N ASN A 531 12.55 -1.13 -5.29
CA ASN A 531 11.39 -0.57 -4.58
C ASN A 531 11.59 0.88 -4.13
N PHE A 532 12.83 1.38 -4.19
CA PHE A 532 13.18 2.69 -3.65
C PHE A 532 12.76 3.80 -4.61
N ASN A 533 13.13 3.70 -5.89
CA ASN A 533 12.79 4.70 -6.89
C ASN A 533 12.77 4.07 -8.30
N PHE A 534 11.65 4.20 -9.00
CA PHE A 534 11.48 3.61 -10.33
C PHE A 534 12.39 4.24 -11.41
N ALA A 535 12.74 5.52 -11.30
CA ALA A 535 13.67 6.17 -12.23
C ALA A 535 15.08 5.62 -12.09
N LEU A 536 15.57 5.47 -10.85
CA LEU A 536 16.87 4.83 -10.56
C LEU A 536 16.88 3.36 -10.98
N PHE A 537 15.79 2.64 -10.71
CA PHE A 537 15.61 1.28 -11.21
C PHE A 537 15.72 1.22 -12.74
N SER A 538 15.02 2.10 -13.45
CA SER A 538 15.07 2.16 -14.92
C SER A 538 16.47 2.52 -15.44
N PHE A 539 17.17 3.41 -14.74
CA PHE A 539 18.54 3.80 -15.03
C PHE A 539 19.50 2.61 -14.98
N PHE A 540 19.61 1.95 -13.82
CA PHE A 540 20.50 0.80 -13.67
C PHE A 540 20.08 -0.36 -14.57
N LEU A 541 18.78 -0.61 -14.76
CA LEU A 541 18.29 -1.67 -15.65
C LEU A 541 18.73 -1.40 -17.09
N THR A 542 18.66 -0.16 -17.55
CA THR A 542 19.05 0.18 -18.92
C THR A 542 20.55 0.04 -19.09
N SER A 543 21.35 0.55 -18.13
CA SER A 543 22.80 0.41 -18.18
C SER A 543 23.24 -1.05 -18.17
N GLU A 544 22.66 -1.86 -17.30
CA GLU A 544 22.91 -3.31 -17.19
C GLU A 544 22.67 -4.01 -18.54
N ILE A 545 21.51 -3.79 -19.17
CA ILE A 545 21.19 -4.49 -20.41
C ILE A 545 22.08 -4.01 -21.56
N VAL A 546 22.45 -2.72 -21.62
CA VAL A 546 23.36 -2.22 -22.67
C VAL A 546 24.75 -2.84 -22.53
N ILE A 547 25.27 -2.97 -21.31
CA ILE A 547 26.56 -3.62 -21.06
C ILE A 547 26.48 -5.12 -21.38
N LEU A 548 25.39 -5.81 -21.00
CA LEU A 548 25.18 -7.21 -21.40
C LEU A 548 25.17 -7.36 -22.94
N LEU A 549 24.47 -6.49 -23.67
CA LEU A 549 24.47 -6.55 -25.14
C LEU A 549 25.87 -6.28 -25.73
N SER A 550 26.60 -5.31 -25.19
CA SER A 550 27.98 -5.00 -25.61
C SER A 550 28.90 -6.21 -25.40
N PHE A 551 28.75 -6.91 -24.27
CA PHE A 551 29.54 -8.09 -23.94
C PHE A 551 29.33 -9.26 -24.92
N PHE A 552 28.11 -9.46 -25.44
CA PHE A 552 27.77 -10.61 -26.27
C PHE A 552 27.78 -10.34 -27.77
N GLU A 553 27.21 -9.22 -28.22
CA GLU A 553 26.94 -9.01 -29.65
C GLU A 553 28.09 -8.31 -30.39
N HIS A 554 29.12 -7.80 -29.69
CA HIS A 554 30.20 -6.96 -30.25
C HIS A 554 29.69 -5.86 -31.22
N SER A 555 28.40 -5.53 -31.14
CA SER A 555 27.67 -4.80 -32.17
C SER A 555 27.85 -3.31 -31.97
N ALA A 556 27.83 -2.54 -33.06
CA ALA A 556 28.03 -1.09 -33.06
C ALA A 556 27.11 -0.42 -32.01
N PRO A 557 27.68 0.18 -30.94
CA PRO A 557 26.90 0.71 -29.82
C PRO A 557 25.79 1.67 -30.26
N SER A 558 25.99 2.42 -31.34
CA SER A 558 25.10 3.49 -31.82
C SER A 558 23.68 3.03 -32.20
N VAL A 559 23.51 1.86 -32.83
CA VAL A 559 22.18 1.37 -33.26
C VAL A 559 21.37 0.89 -32.06
N ALA A 560 22.00 0.13 -31.16
CA ALA A 560 21.37 -0.32 -29.93
C ALA A 560 20.99 0.87 -29.03
N ILE A 561 21.85 1.89 -28.94
CA ILE A 561 21.62 3.12 -28.16
C ILE A 561 20.41 3.91 -28.69
N THR A 562 20.35 4.17 -29.99
CA THR A 562 19.29 5.01 -30.59
C THR A 562 17.93 4.32 -30.62
N ALA A 563 17.90 3.01 -30.89
CA ALA A 563 16.68 2.20 -30.82
C ALA A 563 16.08 2.23 -29.40
N ARG A 564 16.92 2.14 -28.36
CA ARG A 564 16.45 2.17 -26.96
C ARG A 564 15.73 3.44 -26.58
N VAL A 565 16.30 4.59 -26.93
CA VAL A 565 15.71 5.89 -26.57
C VAL A 565 14.41 6.09 -27.34
N THR A 566 14.41 5.82 -28.64
CA THR A 566 13.22 6.02 -29.50
C THR A 566 12.08 5.09 -29.13
N ASP A 567 12.33 3.79 -29.00
CA ASP A 567 11.31 2.80 -28.62
C ASP A 567 10.75 3.05 -27.21
N THR A 568 11.59 3.51 -26.29
CA THR A 568 11.14 3.85 -24.94
C THR A 568 10.22 5.06 -24.94
N ILE A 569 10.53 6.08 -25.74
CA ILE A 569 9.67 7.25 -25.91
C ILE A 569 8.34 6.83 -26.53
N PHE A 570 8.36 6.09 -27.64
CA PHE A 570 7.13 5.65 -28.31
C PHE A 570 6.29 4.71 -27.45
N GLY A 571 6.89 3.74 -26.77
CA GLY A 571 6.16 2.83 -25.87
C GLY A 571 5.53 3.56 -24.68
N SER A 572 6.24 4.53 -24.09
CA SER A 572 5.71 5.34 -22.99
C SER A 572 4.59 6.28 -23.46
N LEU A 573 4.73 6.89 -24.65
CA LEU A 573 3.70 7.73 -25.26
C LEU A 573 2.46 6.92 -25.64
N LEU A 574 2.63 5.72 -26.19
CA LEU A 574 1.52 4.84 -26.55
C LEU A 574 0.68 4.49 -25.31
N GLY A 575 1.32 4.14 -24.20
CA GLY A 575 0.63 3.87 -22.93
C GLY A 575 -0.18 5.08 -22.43
N LEU A 576 0.39 6.29 -22.57
CA LEU A 576 -0.29 7.54 -22.20
C LEU A 576 -1.47 7.86 -23.12
N VAL A 577 -1.30 7.77 -24.43
CA VAL A 577 -2.34 8.04 -25.42
C VAL A 577 -3.52 7.10 -25.24
N LEU A 578 -3.28 5.80 -25.06
CA LEU A 578 -4.35 4.82 -24.85
C LEU A 578 -5.11 5.04 -23.54
N TYR A 579 -4.44 5.54 -22.51
CA TYR A 579 -5.13 5.96 -21.29
C TYR A 579 -6.02 7.18 -21.55
N LEU A 580 -5.55 8.16 -22.33
CA LEU A 580 -6.32 9.36 -22.67
C LEU A 580 -7.55 9.06 -23.53
N VAL A 581 -7.42 8.13 -24.49
CA VAL A 581 -8.52 7.67 -25.35
C VAL A 581 -9.57 6.90 -24.55
N TRP A 582 -9.16 6.08 -23.59
CA TRP A 582 -10.05 5.27 -22.76
C TRP A 582 -9.72 5.37 -21.27
N PRO A 583 -10.09 6.47 -20.59
CA PRO A 583 -9.67 6.70 -19.21
C PRO A 583 -10.46 5.86 -18.19
N THR A 584 -9.77 5.44 -17.12
CA THR A 584 -10.35 4.69 -15.99
C THR A 584 -10.29 5.51 -14.71
N TRP A 585 -11.06 6.59 -14.68
CA TRP A 585 -11.16 7.48 -13.51
C TRP A 585 -11.75 6.73 -12.30
N GLN A 586 -11.03 6.72 -11.19
CA GLN A 586 -11.44 6.09 -9.93
C GLN A 586 -12.65 6.77 -9.29
N ARG A 587 -12.99 7.99 -9.71
CA ARG A 587 -14.23 8.69 -9.29
C ARG A 587 -15.50 7.85 -9.42
N GLN A 588 -15.56 6.90 -10.37
CA GLN A 588 -16.71 6.00 -10.54
C GLN A 588 -16.86 5.00 -9.38
N ASN A 589 -15.77 4.73 -8.66
CA ASN A 589 -15.71 3.76 -7.58
C ASN A 589 -15.77 4.41 -6.19
N VAL A 590 -15.63 5.74 -6.08
CA VAL A 590 -15.60 6.44 -4.77
C VAL A 590 -16.87 6.19 -3.97
N SER A 591 -18.04 6.33 -4.61
CA SER A 591 -19.32 6.00 -3.98
C SER A 591 -19.39 4.54 -3.56
N THR A 592 -19.02 3.61 -4.44
CA THR A 592 -19.09 2.18 -4.16
C THR A 592 -18.20 1.77 -3.00
N VAL A 593 -16.96 2.27 -2.91
CA VAL A 593 -16.06 1.90 -1.81
C VAL A 593 -16.47 2.50 -0.47
N ILE A 594 -17.09 3.68 -0.46
CA ILE A 594 -17.67 4.26 0.76
C ILE A 594 -18.88 3.43 1.20
N ALA A 595 -19.77 3.07 0.27
CA ALA A 595 -20.92 2.21 0.54
C ALA A 595 -20.46 0.83 1.07
N ASP A 596 -19.46 0.21 0.45
CA ASP A 596 -18.91 -1.08 0.89
C ASP A 596 -18.26 -0.98 2.28
N TRP A 597 -17.70 0.18 2.65
CA TRP A 597 -17.22 0.42 4.01
C TRP A 597 -18.36 0.56 5.02
N ILE A 598 -19.42 1.30 4.70
CA ILE A 598 -20.64 1.36 5.53
C ILE A 598 -21.21 -0.04 5.74
N HIS A 599 -21.39 -0.79 4.65
CA HIS A 599 -21.88 -2.16 4.65
C HIS A 599 -21.03 -3.09 5.53
N ALA A 600 -19.71 -2.94 5.49
CA ALA A 600 -18.81 -3.74 6.32
C ALA A 600 -18.86 -3.36 7.82
N VAL A 601 -19.23 -2.12 8.14
CA VAL A 601 -19.30 -1.59 9.50
C VAL A 601 -20.64 -1.93 10.18
N GLN A 602 -21.75 -2.01 9.45
CA GLN A 602 -23.07 -2.37 9.99
C GLN A 602 -23.08 -3.65 10.85
N PRO A 603 -22.64 -4.84 10.36
CA PRO A 603 -22.66 -6.06 11.16
C PRO A 603 -21.67 -5.98 12.33
N TYR A 604 -20.60 -5.20 12.21
CA TYR A 604 -19.67 -4.94 13.30
C TYR A 604 -20.35 -4.12 14.41
N PHE A 605 -21.02 -3.01 14.07
CA PHE A 605 -21.81 -2.20 15.00
C PHE A 605 -22.85 -3.04 15.74
N ARG A 606 -23.69 -3.78 14.99
CA ARG A 606 -24.74 -4.62 15.57
C ARG A 606 -24.18 -5.62 16.58
N THR A 607 -23.07 -6.28 16.22
CA THR A 607 -22.43 -7.27 17.12
C THR A 607 -21.86 -6.59 18.38
N VAL A 608 -21.27 -5.40 18.27
CA VAL A 608 -20.71 -4.67 19.44
C VAL A 608 -21.81 -4.29 20.43
N ILE A 609 -22.98 -3.87 19.93
CA ILE A 609 -24.09 -3.42 20.78
C ILE A 609 -24.91 -4.62 21.31
N GLU A 610 -25.27 -5.58 20.46
CA GLU A 610 -26.24 -6.64 20.79
C GLU A 610 -25.62 -7.95 21.31
N SER A 611 -24.37 -8.28 20.96
CA SER A 611 -23.81 -9.62 21.22
C SER A 611 -22.91 -9.69 22.46
N ALA A 612 -23.03 -10.79 23.23
CA ALA A 612 -22.19 -11.09 24.39
C ALA A 612 -20.70 -11.34 24.05
N PRO A 613 -19.75 -11.05 24.96
CA PRO A 613 -18.30 -11.17 24.75
C PRO A 613 -17.79 -12.54 24.27
N HIS A 614 -18.58 -13.62 24.40
CA HIS A 614 -18.16 -14.97 24.01
C HIS A 614 -18.22 -15.26 22.49
N SER A 615 -18.66 -14.30 21.67
CA SER A 615 -18.64 -14.39 20.18
C SER A 615 -17.33 -13.81 19.57
N SER A 616 -16.18 -14.03 20.22
CA SER A 616 -14.89 -13.39 19.86
C SER A 616 -14.50 -13.59 18.39
N ALA A 617 -14.69 -14.79 17.84
CA ALA A 617 -14.29 -15.11 16.47
C ALA A 617 -15.12 -14.37 15.39
N LYS A 618 -16.45 -14.26 15.57
CA LYS A 618 -17.31 -13.52 14.63
C LYS A 618 -17.03 -12.03 14.69
N LEU A 619 -16.92 -11.48 15.90
CA LEU A 619 -16.64 -10.06 16.11
C LEU A 619 -15.28 -9.65 15.51
N GLN A 620 -14.24 -10.46 15.73
CA GLN A 620 -12.92 -10.25 15.11
C GLN A 620 -13.00 -10.31 13.57
N SER A 621 -13.85 -11.18 13.01
CA SER A 621 -14.04 -11.27 11.56
C SER A 621 -14.72 -10.02 10.97
N TYR A 622 -15.72 -9.45 11.65
CA TYR A 622 -16.36 -8.21 11.22
C TYR A 622 -15.42 -7.01 11.36
N ARG A 623 -14.67 -6.92 12.47
CA ARG A 623 -13.63 -5.90 12.67
C ARG A 623 -12.60 -5.92 11.53
N LYS A 624 -12.13 -7.11 11.16
CA LYS A 624 -11.18 -7.30 10.03
C LYS A 624 -11.78 -6.86 8.69
N ARG A 625 -13.05 -7.20 8.41
CA ARG A 625 -13.75 -6.76 7.19
C ARG A 625 -13.91 -5.23 7.13
N ALA A 626 -14.33 -4.60 8.23
CA ALA A 626 -14.47 -3.15 8.32
C ALA A 626 -13.12 -2.44 8.11
N ARG A 627 -12.02 -2.96 8.68
CA ARG A 627 -10.67 -2.43 8.47
C ARG A 627 -10.23 -2.54 7.00
N LEU A 628 -10.46 -3.69 6.37
CA LEU A 628 -10.12 -3.90 4.95
C LEU A 628 -10.90 -2.93 4.05
N ALA A 629 -12.20 -2.79 4.27
CA ALA A 629 -13.04 -1.87 3.51
C ALA A 629 -12.60 -0.41 3.70
N ARG A 630 -12.25 -0.03 4.94
CA ARG A 630 -11.65 1.28 5.23
C ARG A 630 -10.37 1.53 4.43
N THR A 631 -9.40 0.62 4.47
CA THR A 631 -8.11 0.79 3.77
C THR A 631 -8.32 0.93 2.25
N ASN A 632 -9.23 0.14 1.69
CA ASN A 632 -9.59 0.22 0.27
C ASN A 632 -10.30 1.55 -0.07
N ALA A 633 -11.25 1.99 0.76
CA ALA A 633 -11.96 3.25 0.54
C ALA A 633 -11.02 4.46 0.63
N VAL A 634 -10.12 4.49 1.62
CA VAL A 634 -9.16 5.58 1.79
C VAL A 634 -8.20 5.67 0.60
N SER A 635 -7.67 4.54 0.11
CA SER A 635 -6.74 4.56 -1.03
C SER A 635 -7.41 5.06 -2.32
N VAL A 636 -8.65 4.65 -2.58
CA VAL A 636 -9.43 5.12 -3.74
C VAL A 636 -9.77 6.61 -3.61
N VAL A 637 -10.12 7.08 -2.40
CA VAL A 637 -10.41 8.50 -2.16
C VAL A 637 -9.16 9.36 -2.28
N GLU A 638 -8.01 8.92 -1.77
CA GLU A 638 -6.72 9.61 -1.96
C GLU A 638 -6.36 9.72 -3.44
N GLN A 639 -6.54 8.65 -4.21
CA GLN A 639 -6.36 8.70 -5.66
C GLN A 639 -7.31 9.69 -6.34
N PHE A 640 -8.61 9.65 -5.98
CA PHE A 640 -9.60 10.61 -6.49
C PHE A 640 -9.20 12.07 -6.22
N MET A 641 -8.64 12.37 -5.04
CA MET A 641 -8.18 13.73 -4.70
C MET A 641 -7.02 14.23 -5.56
N LEU A 642 -6.30 13.31 -6.22
CA LEU A 642 -5.15 13.62 -7.08
C LEU A 642 -5.50 13.67 -8.57
N GLU A 643 -6.69 13.21 -8.97
CA GLU A 643 -7.11 13.16 -10.38
C GLU A 643 -7.31 14.57 -11.00
N PRO A 644 -6.80 14.82 -12.22
CA PRO A 644 -6.78 16.16 -12.83
C PRO A 644 -8.11 16.63 -13.44
N VAL A 645 -9.25 15.98 -13.19
CA VAL A 645 -10.53 16.30 -13.86
C VAL A 645 -11.51 16.99 -12.91
N ASN A 646 -12.31 17.95 -13.41
CA ASN A 646 -13.39 18.61 -12.66
C ASN A 646 -14.23 17.56 -11.92
N PRO A 647 -14.35 17.63 -10.59
CA PRO A 647 -14.97 16.55 -9.86
C PRO A 647 -16.50 16.75 -9.91
N THR A 648 -17.20 15.77 -10.49
CA THR A 648 -18.67 15.64 -10.39
C THR A 648 -19.11 15.42 -8.94
N LEU A 649 -18.20 14.89 -8.12
CA LEU A 649 -18.33 14.72 -6.69
C LEU A 649 -17.66 15.88 -5.95
N ASN A 650 -18.27 16.40 -4.90
CA ASN A 650 -17.69 17.41 -4.04
C ASN A 650 -16.57 16.78 -3.18
N ALA A 651 -15.33 17.16 -3.43
CA ALA A 651 -14.16 16.66 -2.69
C ALA A 651 -14.28 16.90 -1.18
N THR A 652 -14.84 18.03 -0.75
CA THR A 652 -15.01 18.32 0.68
C THR A 652 -16.06 17.42 1.32
N ALA A 653 -17.16 17.14 0.61
CA ALA A 653 -18.18 16.20 1.05
C ALA A 653 -17.63 14.77 1.17
N VAL A 654 -16.89 14.29 0.17
CA VAL A 654 -16.21 12.98 0.21
C VAL A 654 -15.26 12.91 1.41
N ALA A 655 -14.40 13.92 1.59
CA ALA A 655 -13.48 13.96 2.72
C ALA A 655 -14.22 13.98 4.07
N GLY A 656 -15.33 14.71 4.15
CA GLY A 656 -16.20 14.81 5.33
C GLY A 656 -16.82 13.47 5.70
N ILE A 657 -17.40 12.74 4.74
CA ILE A 657 -17.98 11.41 4.95
C ILE A 657 -16.91 10.42 5.40
N VAL A 658 -15.76 10.37 4.73
CA VAL A 658 -14.66 9.47 5.11
C VAL A 658 -14.16 9.80 6.51
N ALA A 659 -14.09 11.09 6.88
CA ALA A 659 -13.71 11.50 8.23
C ALA A 659 -14.77 11.10 9.28
N ALA A 660 -16.05 11.23 8.97
CA ALA A 660 -17.15 10.85 9.86
C ALA A 660 -17.23 9.32 10.05
N LEU A 661 -17.12 8.54 8.98
CA LEU A 661 -17.09 7.08 9.03
C LEU A 661 -15.85 6.54 9.75
N HIS A 662 -14.73 7.26 9.65
CA HIS A 662 -13.54 7.01 10.46
C HIS A 662 -13.79 7.24 11.95
N ARG A 663 -14.44 8.36 12.31
CA ARG A 663 -14.82 8.64 13.71
C ARG A 663 -15.77 7.57 14.24
N PHE A 664 -16.77 7.19 13.46
CA PHE A 664 -17.72 6.12 13.78
C PHE A 664 -17.01 4.81 14.08
N SER A 665 -16.14 4.34 13.17
CA SER A 665 -15.35 3.11 13.35
C SER A 665 -14.47 3.16 14.61
N ASN A 666 -13.82 4.29 14.89
CA ASN A 666 -13.01 4.46 16.10
C ASN A 666 -13.86 4.50 17.38
N THR A 667 -15.11 4.95 17.30
CA THR A 667 -16.05 4.92 18.42
C THR A 667 -16.54 3.52 18.70
N LEU A 668 -16.85 2.72 17.67
CA LEU A 668 -17.14 1.30 17.84
C LEU A 668 -15.98 0.56 18.51
N LEU A 669 -14.74 0.81 18.06
CA LEU A 669 -13.56 0.22 18.67
C LEU A 669 -13.42 0.58 20.16
N SER A 670 -13.77 1.81 20.53
CA SER A 670 -13.72 2.29 21.91
C SER A 670 -14.85 1.72 22.78
N LEU A 671 -16.05 1.55 22.22
CA LEU A 671 -17.15 0.85 22.89
C LEU A 671 -16.82 -0.64 23.06
N GLU A 672 -16.19 -1.24 22.05
CA GLU A 672 -15.78 -2.63 22.07
C GLU A 672 -14.73 -2.93 23.16
N SER A 673 -13.78 -2.03 23.41
CA SER A 673 -12.79 -2.24 24.48
C SER A 673 -13.42 -2.26 25.88
N ARG A 674 -14.69 -1.83 26.00
CA ARG A 674 -15.45 -1.73 27.25
C ARG A 674 -16.51 -2.83 27.35
N VAL A 675 -16.38 -3.92 26.59
CA VAL A 675 -17.36 -5.01 26.41
C VAL A 675 -17.54 -5.95 27.61
N GLY A 676 -17.42 -5.41 28.82
CA GLY A 676 -18.22 -5.86 29.96
C GLY A 676 -19.64 -5.28 29.91
N VAL A 677 -20.24 -5.11 28.72
CA VAL A 677 -21.61 -4.56 28.61
C VAL A 677 -22.56 -5.50 29.34
N GLU A 678 -23.12 -5.00 30.43
CA GLU A 678 -24.06 -5.71 31.27
C GLU A 678 -25.21 -6.25 30.43
N GLN A 679 -25.61 -7.49 30.72
CA GLN A 679 -26.73 -8.15 30.05
C GLN A 679 -28.00 -7.29 30.10
N GLN A 680 -28.12 -6.44 31.12
CA GLN A 680 -29.20 -5.47 31.31
C GLN A 680 -29.24 -4.36 30.24
N PHE A 681 -28.10 -3.79 29.83
CA PHE A 681 -28.05 -2.81 28.74
C PHE A 681 -28.52 -3.43 27.42
N ARG A 682 -28.04 -4.64 27.11
CA ARG A 682 -28.38 -5.34 25.86
C ARG A 682 -29.84 -5.78 25.79
N ALA A 683 -30.41 -6.16 26.93
CA ALA A 683 -31.80 -6.60 27.03
C ALA A 683 -32.81 -5.44 27.00
N ASN A 684 -32.37 -4.19 27.15
CA ASN A 684 -33.26 -3.04 27.17
C ASN A 684 -33.89 -2.77 25.79
N SER A 685 -35.21 -2.78 25.72
CA SER A 685 -35.98 -2.51 24.51
C SER A 685 -35.67 -1.14 23.85
N ALA A 686 -35.30 -0.12 24.63
CA ALA A 686 -34.91 1.19 24.10
C ALA A 686 -33.59 1.09 23.31
N VAL A 687 -32.62 0.34 23.83
CA VAL A 687 -31.33 0.09 23.17
C VAL A 687 -31.52 -0.73 21.89
N VAL A 688 -32.37 -1.76 21.91
CA VAL A 688 -32.70 -2.55 20.72
C VAL A 688 -33.34 -1.68 19.64
N ARG A 689 -34.32 -0.84 20.00
CA ARG A 689 -34.96 0.09 19.06
C ARG A 689 -33.96 1.08 18.46
N TRP A 690 -33.12 1.68 19.29
CA TRP A 690 -32.07 2.61 18.84
C TRP A 690 -31.07 1.94 17.90
N THR A 691 -30.69 0.70 18.20
CA THR A 691 -29.79 -0.09 17.36
C THR A 691 -30.40 -0.35 15.98
N HIS A 692 -31.70 -0.67 15.93
CA HIS A 692 -32.44 -0.82 14.68
C HIS A 692 -32.50 0.49 13.88
N GLN A 693 -32.81 1.63 14.53
CA GLN A 693 -32.83 2.95 13.89
C GLN A 693 -31.46 3.35 13.32
N MET A 694 -30.38 3.08 14.06
CA MET A 694 -29.01 3.27 13.59
C MET A 694 -28.69 2.41 12.36
N ASP A 695 -29.09 1.14 12.36
CA ASP A 695 -28.84 0.21 11.25
C ASP A 695 -29.62 0.59 9.98
N GLU A 696 -30.88 1.01 10.15
CA GLU A 696 -31.72 1.54 9.10
C GLU A 696 -31.13 2.83 8.52
N ALA A 697 -30.72 3.77 9.37
CA ALA A 697 -30.05 5.00 8.97
C ALA A 697 -28.76 4.73 8.16
N LEU A 698 -27.92 3.79 8.61
CA LEU A 698 -26.73 3.37 7.86
C LEU A 698 -27.10 2.75 6.50
N THR A 699 -28.20 2.00 6.42
CA THR A 699 -28.69 1.39 5.18
C THR A 699 -29.19 2.44 4.20
N VAL A 700 -29.90 3.45 4.69
CA VAL A 700 -30.37 4.60 3.90
C VAL A 700 -29.18 5.41 3.37
N ILE A 701 -28.15 5.65 4.19
CA ILE A 701 -26.90 6.30 3.76
C ILE A 701 -26.17 5.42 2.73
N GLU A 702 -26.03 4.11 2.95
CA GLU A 702 -25.40 3.19 2.00
C GLU A 702 -26.09 3.27 0.63
N ASN A 703 -27.42 3.15 0.61
CA ASN A 703 -28.24 3.21 -0.60
C ASN A 703 -28.15 4.59 -1.28
N SER A 704 -28.10 5.67 -0.50
CA SER A 704 -27.96 7.04 -1.02
C SER A 704 -26.60 7.27 -1.66
N VAL A 705 -25.53 6.74 -1.04
CA VAL A 705 -24.17 6.80 -1.60
C VAL A 705 -24.05 5.91 -2.84
N ARG A 706 -24.69 4.74 -2.86
CA ARG A 706 -24.68 3.80 -4.00
C ARG A 706 -25.58 4.26 -5.16
N GLY A 707 -26.62 5.02 -4.88
CA GLY A 707 -27.64 5.48 -5.82
C GLY A 707 -27.17 6.57 -6.79
N THR A 708 -27.88 6.70 -7.92
CA THR A 708 -27.57 7.65 -8.99
C THR A 708 -27.80 9.12 -8.61
N ASN A 709 -28.73 9.39 -7.68
CA ASN A 709 -29.07 10.75 -7.26
C ASN A 709 -28.18 11.29 -6.14
N LEU A 710 -27.37 10.44 -5.48
CA LEU A 710 -26.41 10.81 -4.41
C LEU A 710 -27.01 11.74 -3.33
N ARG A 711 -28.32 11.68 -3.09
CA ARG A 711 -29.12 12.54 -2.21
C ARG A 711 -29.90 11.66 -1.25
N LEU A 712 -30.04 12.13 -0.02
CA LEU A 712 -30.99 11.59 0.95
C LEU A 712 -32.35 12.26 0.74
N PRO A 713 -33.44 11.51 0.51
CA PRO A 713 -34.79 12.06 0.58
C PRO A 713 -35.08 12.45 2.04
N ALA A 714 -35.51 13.70 2.29
CA ALA A 714 -35.76 14.20 3.65
C ALA A 714 -36.85 13.42 4.41
N ALA A 715 -37.73 12.70 3.69
CA ALA A 715 -38.77 11.85 4.28
C ALA A 715 -38.25 10.50 4.79
N ASP A 716 -37.07 10.06 4.34
CA ASP A 716 -36.56 8.70 4.58
C ASP A 716 -35.57 8.62 5.75
N PHE A 717 -35.21 9.77 6.34
CA PHE A 717 -34.23 9.84 7.41
C PHE A 717 -34.87 10.25 8.73
N ASN A 718 -35.13 9.27 9.60
CA ASN A 718 -35.47 9.53 11.00
C ASN A 718 -34.19 9.44 11.85
N PRO A 719 -33.67 10.56 12.39
CA PRO A 719 -32.45 10.51 13.17
C PRO A 719 -32.66 9.64 14.42
N PRO A 720 -31.80 8.62 14.64
CA PRO A 720 -31.75 7.95 15.93
C PRO A 720 -31.39 8.96 17.02
N ILE A 721 -32.03 8.81 18.17
CA ILE A 721 -31.84 9.67 19.34
C ILE A 721 -31.50 8.79 20.54
N VAL A 722 -30.37 9.05 21.19
CA VAL A 722 -30.05 8.52 22.52
C VAL A 722 -30.96 9.23 23.51
N ASP A 723 -32.07 8.56 23.87
CA ASP A 723 -33.01 9.05 24.86
C ASP A 723 -32.55 8.76 26.30
N GLN A 724 -33.23 9.37 27.27
CA GLN A 724 -32.90 9.19 28.69
C GLN A 724 -32.96 7.72 29.13
N LYS A 725 -33.85 6.91 28.53
CA LYS A 725 -33.98 5.48 28.85
C LYS A 725 -32.76 4.66 28.45
N ILE A 726 -32.00 5.12 27.44
CA ILE A 726 -30.72 4.54 27.04
C ILE A 726 -29.60 5.03 27.97
N VAL A 727 -29.63 6.32 28.33
CA VAL A 727 -28.67 6.92 29.28
C VAL A 727 -28.71 6.22 30.63
N ASP A 728 -29.91 5.98 31.15
CA ASP A 728 -30.12 5.42 32.50
C ASP A 728 -29.63 3.97 32.64
N VAL A 729 -29.52 3.24 31.53
CA VAL A 729 -29.06 1.83 31.53
C VAL A 729 -27.64 1.71 30.95
N ALA A 730 -27.03 2.82 30.51
CA ALA A 730 -25.68 2.82 30.01
C ALA A 730 -24.67 2.53 31.15
N PRO A 731 -23.66 1.66 30.95
CA PRO A 731 -22.75 1.25 32.03
C PRO A 731 -21.86 2.36 32.61
N SER A 732 -21.78 3.51 31.95
CA SER A 732 -21.00 4.68 32.41
C SER A 732 -21.28 5.90 31.53
N ALA A 733 -21.05 7.11 32.07
CA ALA A 733 -21.17 8.36 31.32
C ALA A 733 -20.32 8.39 30.02
N LEU A 734 -19.13 7.79 30.05
CA LEU A 734 -18.28 7.70 28.86
C LEU A 734 -18.82 6.72 27.81
N PHE A 735 -19.60 5.73 28.23
CA PHE A 735 -20.25 4.81 27.29
C PHE A 735 -21.40 5.55 26.58
N THR A 736 -22.19 6.31 27.33
CA THR A 736 -23.21 7.23 26.82
C THR A 736 -22.62 8.23 25.82
N LEU A 737 -21.48 8.87 26.15
CA LEU A 737 -20.77 9.75 25.23
C LEU A 737 -20.30 9.03 23.95
N GLY A 738 -19.98 7.74 24.05
CA GLY A 738 -19.68 6.90 22.90
C GLY A 738 -20.91 6.71 22.00
N LEU A 739 -22.08 6.43 22.58
CA LEU A 739 -23.34 6.31 21.83
C LEU A 739 -23.69 7.63 21.12
N LEU A 740 -23.66 8.77 21.83
CA LEU A 740 -23.92 10.10 21.28
C LEU A 740 -22.97 10.45 20.12
N ARG A 741 -21.70 10.03 20.19
CA ARG A 741 -20.73 10.25 19.10
C ARG A 741 -20.98 9.38 17.87
N LEU A 742 -21.61 8.21 18.03
CA LEU A 742 -22.06 7.42 16.89
C LEU A 742 -23.16 8.18 16.14
N GLU A 743 -24.11 8.77 16.87
CA GLU A 743 -25.15 9.65 16.31
C GLU A 743 -24.54 10.86 15.60
N GLU A 744 -23.65 11.59 16.27
CA GLU A 744 -22.99 12.77 15.69
C GLU A 744 -22.19 12.40 14.42
N SER A 745 -21.53 11.24 14.41
CA SER A 745 -20.81 10.77 13.22
C SER A 745 -21.78 10.45 12.09
N LEU A 746 -22.95 9.88 12.40
CA LEU A 746 -23.99 9.59 11.44
C LEU A 746 -24.63 10.87 10.87
N GLU A 747 -24.98 11.83 11.72
CA GLU A 747 -25.45 13.16 11.30
C GLU A 747 -24.43 13.87 10.41
N ASN A 748 -23.14 13.80 10.75
CA ASN A 748 -22.08 14.37 9.94
C ASN A 748 -22.00 13.70 8.56
N MET A 749 -22.25 12.40 8.43
CA MET A 749 -22.35 11.73 7.13
C MET A 749 -23.55 12.26 6.33
N VAL A 750 -24.71 12.41 6.99
CA VAL A 750 -25.94 12.95 6.40
C VAL A 750 -25.77 14.40 5.93
N ARG A 751 -25.17 15.28 6.75
CA ARG A 751 -24.91 16.69 6.41
C ARG A 751 -23.98 16.85 5.19
N MET A 752 -23.12 15.88 4.95
CA MET A 752 -22.21 15.87 3.81
C MET A 752 -22.86 15.27 2.55
N LEU A 753 -24.08 14.74 2.64
CA LEU A 753 -24.90 14.36 1.50
C LEU A 753 -25.75 15.57 1.06
N PRO A 754 -25.79 15.91 -0.25
CA PRO A 754 -25.31 15.12 -1.36
C PRO A 754 -23.82 15.26 -1.69
N ILE A 755 -23.21 14.15 -2.10
CA ILE A 755 -21.81 14.12 -2.54
C ILE A 755 -21.65 14.75 -3.94
N SER A 756 -22.72 14.98 -4.69
CA SER A 756 -22.66 15.65 -5.99
C SER A 756 -22.21 17.11 -5.83
N GLY A 757 -21.34 17.60 -6.73
CA GLY A 757 -20.91 19.00 -6.77
C GLY A 757 -22.08 19.98 -6.89
N PRO A 758 -21.87 21.29 -6.64
CA PRO A 758 -22.94 22.28 -6.71
C PRO A 758 -23.46 22.38 -8.15
N GLN A 759 -24.55 21.69 -8.45
CA GLN A 759 -25.50 22.20 -9.44
C GLN A 759 -26.07 23.48 -8.83
N GLN A 760 -26.15 24.55 -9.62
CA GLN A 760 -26.83 25.80 -9.26
C GLN A 760 -28.13 25.45 -8.55
N ILE A 761 -28.14 25.60 -7.23
CA ILE A 761 -29.36 25.84 -6.50
C ILE A 761 -29.73 27.24 -6.97
N ASP A 762 -30.79 27.31 -7.77
CA ASP A 762 -31.45 28.57 -8.03
C ASP A 762 -31.98 29.05 -6.67
N LEU A 763 -31.21 29.88 -5.98
CA LEU A 763 -31.53 30.43 -4.66
C LEU A 763 -32.74 31.37 -4.70
N GLN A 764 -33.44 31.48 -5.84
CA GLN A 764 -34.67 32.25 -5.98
C GLN A 764 -35.94 31.50 -5.55
N THR A 765 -35.92 30.18 -5.35
CA THR A 765 -37.14 29.44 -4.95
C THR A 765 -37.29 29.20 -3.44
N VAL A 766 -36.35 29.66 -2.60
CA VAL A 766 -36.45 29.51 -1.13
C VAL A 766 -36.62 30.86 -0.40
N SER A 767 -36.64 31.99 -1.12
CA SER A 767 -36.67 33.35 -0.52
C SER A 767 -37.94 34.17 -0.77
N ARG A 768 -39.12 33.54 -0.86
CA ARG A 768 -40.40 34.25 -0.70
C ARG A 768 -41.30 33.59 0.34
N SER A 769 -41.18 34.10 1.57
CA SER A 769 -42.16 34.08 2.67
C SER A 769 -43.51 34.71 2.22
N PRO A 770 -44.65 34.53 2.92
CA PRO A 770 -44.94 35.13 4.24
C PRO A 770 -45.42 34.08 5.26
N ALA A 771 -44.99 34.12 6.52
CA ALA A 771 -45.62 34.86 7.62
C ALA A 771 -47.12 34.52 7.87
N SER A 772 -47.43 34.27 9.15
CA SER A 772 -48.74 34.01 9.81
C SER A 772 -49.22 32.55 9.73
N ARG A 773 -49.43 31.84 10.85
CA ARG A 773 -50.46 32.07 11.87
C ARG A 773 -50.24 31.12 13.07
N SER A 774 -50.43 31.71 14.26
CA SER A 774 -50.74 31.14 15.59
C SER A 774 -49.98 29.92 16.08
#